data_AF-A0A5C6Z2S9-F1
#
_entry.id   AF-A0A5C6Z2S9-F1
#
_cell.length_a   1.000
_cell.length_b   1.000
_cell.length_c   1.000
_cell.angle_alpha   90.00
_cell.angle_beta   90.00
_cell.angle_gamma   90.00
#
_symmetry.space_group_name_H-M   'P 1'
#
loop_
_entity.id
_entity.type
_entity.pdbx_description
1 polymer ?
#
loop_
_entity_poly.entity_id
_entity_poly.type
_entity_poly.pdbx_seq_one_letter_code
_entity_poly.pdbx_strand_id
1 'polypeptide(L)'
;MAKKETPLMKQYNTIKAKYPDALLLFRVGDFYETFGEDAIRAARILNITLTARNNGGDNVELAGFPHHSLNTYLPKLVMAGCRVAICDQLEDPKMTKTIVKRGVTELVTPGVAFNDDILQSKSNNFLAAVHFGTSTGSATVKNIGVSFLDVSTGEFLVSEGSAEYVDKLLQNFNPSEVLFSKQKRKLFTETFGNQYHVFHLEDWIFQSDYSFETLTKHFDTKNLKGFGVDHLEDGIIAAGAALHYLSETRHTKLLHISRLSRIAEDEYVWMDRFTIRNLELYHSNQQNAVTLLDVIDKTISPMGGRLLKRWMALPLKNAEKINRRHEVVSFLLDNTVILEKTKQYTKRIGDLERLISKVATGKVNPREVIQLKNSLEAVVPIKALALNSKNESLKIIGEQLHDCELLRDKIKETLFEEAPVNILKGNSIAEGFSESLDELRNISANGKGYLDEMLQRETKRTGISSLKIASNNVFGYYIEVRNTHKDKVPPEWIRKQTLVNAERYITEELKEYETKILGAEEKILALEQEIFGKLVEWMLQFIGSVQQNAALIAQLDCLCSFATQAKEANYTRPLLDDTFDLDIKEGRHPVIEKQLPPDAPYIANDVFLDRDNQQIIMITGPNMSGKSAILRQTALIVLLAQMGSFVPASAVRMGCVDKIFTRVGASDNISMGESTFMVEMNETASILNNLSERSLILLDEIGRGTSTYDGISIAWAISEYLHEHPSRGKTLFATHYHELNEMTETFARIKNYNVSVKELKDNVLFLRKLVPGGSHHSFGIHVAKMAGMPQAVLQRANKILKRLEKSHASEELTEEMKAVSKEEMQLSFFKLDDPLLEELREEILGIDIDTLTPVEALMKLNEIRRMLQRNATVKLKK
;
A
#
# COMPACT_ATOMS: atom_id res chain seq x y z
N MET A 1 -0.23 5.27 54.71
CA MET A 1 -0.06 6.71 54.38
C MET A 1 -0.32 6.88 52.89
N ALA A 2 -1.25 7.75 52.51
CA ALA A 2 -1.50 8.03 51.09
C ALA A 2 -0.24 8.63 50.45
N LYS A 3 0.24 8.04 49.35
CA LYS A 3 1.45 8.49 48.64
C LYS A 3 1.30 9.96 48.24
N LYS A 4 2.27 10.79 48.62
CA LYS A 4 2.25 12.23 48.34
C LYS A 4 2.74 12.46 46.90
N GLU A 5 1.81 12.42 45.96
CA GLU A 5 2.08 12.64 44.53
C GLU A 5 2.53 14.08 44.28
N THR A 6 3.60 14.28 43.50
CA THR A 6 4.07 15.63 43.17
C THR A 6 3.08 16.34 42.24
N PRO A 7 2.97 17.68 42.27
CA PRO A 7 2.07 18.43 41.40
C PRO A 7 2.25 18.12 39.90
N LEU A 8 3.49 17.86 39.47
CA LEU A 8 3.82 17.47 38.10
C LEU A 8 3.25 16.07 37.76
N MET A 9 3.47 15.07 38.62
CA MET A 9 2.96 13.72 38.40
C MET A 9 1.43 13.68 38.46
N LYS A 10 0.81 14.47 39.34
CA LYS A 10 -0.64 14.62 39.37
C LYS A 10 -1.17 15.17 38.04
N GLN A 11 -0.51 16.17 37.47
CA GLN A 11 -0.87 16.72 36.15
C GLN A 11 -0.66 15.69 35.04
N TYR A 12 0.48 14.98 35.05
CA TYR A 12 0.79 13.91 34.09
C TYR A 12 -0.26 12.79 34.14
N ASN A 13 -0.53 12.22 35.33
CA ASN A 13 -1.48 11.14 35.52
C ASN A 13 -2.91 11.53 35.17
N THR A 14 -3.30 12.79 35.44
CA THR A 14 -4.61 13.31 35.01
C THR A 14 -4.74 13.34 33.48
N ILE A 15 -3.67 13.67 32.76
CA ILE A 15 -3.67 13.68 31.29
C ILE A 15 -3.57 12.25 30.75
N LYS A 16 -2.69 11.42 31.30
CA LYS A 16 -2.54 10.00 30.90
C LYS A 16 -3.83 9.20 31.11
N ALA A 17 -4.60 9.48 32.16
CA ALA A 17 -5.92 8.86 32.37
C ALA A 17 -6.92 9.14 31.25
N LYS A 18 -6.76 10.24 30.51
CA LYS A 18 -7.59 10.55 29.32
C LYS A 18 -7.11 9.84 28.06
N TYR A 19 -5.85 9.41 28.03
CA TYR A 19 -5.22 8.74 26.89
C TYR A 19 -4.45 7.49 27.35
N PRO A 20 -5.13 6.48 27.93
CA PRO A 20 -4.48 5.34 28.55
C PRO A 20 -3.64 4.54 27.55
N ASP A 21 -4.13 4.38 26.31
CA ASP A 21 -3.50 3.56 25.27
C ASP A 21 -2.42 4.31 24.45
N ALA A 22 -2.29 5.63 24.61
CA ALA A 22 -1.34 6.45 23.86
C ALA A 22 -0.09 6.76 24.68
N LEU A 23 1.07 6.73 24.04
CA LEU A 23 2.33 7.17 24.65
C LEU A 23 2.31 8.69 24.85
N LEU A 24 2.47 9.16 26.08
CA LEU A 24 2.35 10.57 26.42
C LEU A 24 3.73 11.27 26.42
N LEU A 25 4.01 12.05 25.37
CA LEU A 25 5.17 12.95 25.32
C LEU A 25 4.84 14.22 26.11
N PHE A 26 5.37 14.32 27.33
CA PHE A 26 5.02 15.39 28.27
C PHE A 26 6.12 16.46 28.33
N ARG A 27 5.81 17.70 27.93
CA ARG A 27 6.82 18.77 27.86
C ARG A 27 7.22 19.28 29.25
N VAL A 28 8.50 19.12 29.58
CA VAL A 28 9.13 19.59 30.82
C VAL A 28 10.34 20.46 30.46
N GLY A 29 10.13 21.78 30.44
CA GLY A 29 11.15 22.71 29.97
C GLY A 29 11.46 22.48 28.49
N ASP A 30 12.74 22.25 28.19
CA ASP A 30 13.23 22.02 26.83
C ASP A 30 13.21 20.55 26.40
N PHE A 31 12.58 19.65 27.16
CA PHE A 31 12.50 18.22 26.88
C PHE A 31 11.05 17.73 26.77
N TYR A 32 10.83 16.71 25.95
CA TYR A 32 9.69 15.81 26.09
C TYR A 32 10.10 14.62 26.95
N GLU A 33 9.40 14.41 28.05
CA GLU A 33 9.60 13.31 28.99
C GLU A 33 8.41 12.34 28.94
N THR A 34 8.70 11.06 29.14
CA THR A 34 7.73 9.95 29.29
C THR A 34 8.01 9.26 30.62
N PHE A 35 6.98 8.67 31.24
CA PHE A 35 7.10 8.05 32.57
C PHE A 35 6.51 6.64 32.63
N GLY A 36 7.09 5.77 33.46
CA GLY A 36 6.58 4.40 33.71
C GLY A 36 6.67 3.49 32.48
N GLU A 37 5.59 2.78 32.16
CA GLU A 37 5.54 1.87 30.99
C GLU A 37 5.80 2.60 29.67
N ASP A 38 5.32 3.85 29.54
CA ASP A 38 5.58 4.68 28.36
C ASP A 38 7.09 4.95 28.20
N ALA A 39 7.81 5.15 29.31
CA ALA A 39 9.26 5.37 29.30
C ALA A 39 10.03 4.11 28.86
N ILE A 40 9.64 2.94 29.36
CA ILE A 40 10.25 1.65 28.99
C ILE A 40 10.05 1.39 27.49
N ARG A 41 8.83 1.61 26.99
CA ARG A 41 8.50 1.44 25.58
C ARG A 41 9.23 2.46 24.70
N ALA A 42 9.23 3.74 25.08
CA ALA A 42 9.93 4.81 24.37
C ALA A 42 11.44 4.54 24.31
N ALA A 43 12.07 4.17 25.43
CA ALA A 43 13.50 3.86 25.48
C ALA A 43 13.89 2.74 24.52
N ARG A 44 13.10 1.66 24.48
CA ARG A 44 13.33 0.51 23.59
C ARG A 44 13.17 0.87 22.11
N ILE A 45 12.11 1.60 21.76
CA ILE A 45 11.82 1.95 20.35
C ILE A 45 12.81 3.00 19.84
N LEU A 46 13.07 4.04 20.63
CA LEU A 46 13.91 5.16 20.23
C LEU A 46 15.40 4.91 20.43
N ASN A 47 15.76 3.83 21.14
CA ASN A 47 17.11 3.53 21.58
C ASN A 47 17.74 4.69 22.37
N ILE A 48 17.00 5.22 23.35
CA ILE A 48 17.44 6.27 24.26
C ILE A 48 17.58 5.74 25.68
N THR A 49 18.38 6.41 26.50
CA THR A 49 18.65 5.99 27.88
C THR A 49 17.38 5.99 28.74
N LEU A 50 17.05 4.83 29.30
CA LEU A 50 16.07 4.71 30.38
C LEU A 50 16.73 5.08 31.70
N THR A 51 16.22 6.11 32.37
CA THR A 51 16.66 6.55 33.69
C THR A 51 15.51 6.47 34.70
N ALA A 52 15.72 6.90 35.94
CA ALA A 52 14.69 6.98 36.96
C ALA A 52 14.69 8.34 37.64
N ARG A 53 13.50 8.88 37.88
CA ARG A 53 13.33 10.11 38.65
C ARG A 53 13.05 9.75 40.11
N ASN A 54 13.91 10.21 41.01
CA ASN A 54 13.80 9.93 42.43
C ASN A 54 13.04 11.08 43.14
N ASN A 55 11.77 10.86 43.47
CA ASN A 55 10.91 11.85 44.14
C ASN A 55 10.76 11.51 45.64
N GLY A 56 11.88 11.37 46.36
CA GLY A 56 11.86 11.20 47.82
C GLY A 56 11.32 9.85 48.30
N GLY A 57 11.56 8.76 47.54
CA GLY A 57 11.27 7.39 47.99
C GLY A 57 10.84 6.41 46.89
N ASP A 58 10.28 6.90 45.78
CA ASP A 58 9.92 6.08 44.60
C ASP A 58 10.81 6.45 43.40
N ASN A 59 11.34 5.43 42.73
CA ASN A 59 12.00 5.53 41.43
C ASN A 59 10.95 5.31 40.34
N VAL A 60 10.55 6.37 39.65
CA VAL A 60 9.67 6.26 38.47
C VAL A 60 10.55 6.25 37.22
N GLU A 61 10.37 5.26 36.34
CA GLU A 61 11.07 5.16 35.07
C GLU A 61 10.83 6.42 34.23
N LEU A 62 11.89 6.92 33.62
CA LEU A 62 11.87 8.14 32.82
C LEU A 62 12.71 7.95 31.55
N ALA A 63 12.17 8.38 30.43
CA ALA A 63 12.90 8.51 29.17
C ALA A 63 12.47 9.80 28.48
N GLY A 64 13.40 10.50 27.83
CA GLY A 64 13.08 11.76 27.18
C GLY A 64 14.15 12.25 26.22
N PHE A 65 13.78 13.22 25.39
CA PHE A 65 14.65 13.83 24.38
C PHE A 65 14.36 15.34 24.25
N PRO A 66 15.30 16.15 23.73
CA PRO A 66 15.09 17.59 23.57
C PRO A 66 13.90 17.90 22.66
N HIS A 67 13.08 18.89 23.01
CA HIS A 67 11.83 19.18 22.32
C HIS A 67 12.02 19.54 20.83
N HIS A 68 13.14 20.18 20.48
CA HIS A 68 13.50 20.46 19.09
C HIS A 68 13.76 19.20 18.24
N SER A 69 14.00 18.05 18.87
CA SER A 69 14.19 16.75 18.21
C SER A 69 12.88 15.97 18.02
N LEU A 70 11.72 16.58 18.29
CA LEU A 70 10.41 15.96 18.11
C LEU A 70 10.24 15.37 16.71
N ASN A 71 10.59 16.12 15.66
CA ASN A 71 10.49 15.66 14.27
C ASN A 71 11.39 14.45 13.97
N THR A 72 12.42 14.19 14.77
CA THR A 72 13.31 13.02 14.60
C THR A 72 12.79 11.78 15.32
N TYR A 73 12.20 11.95 16.51
CA TYR A 73 11.81 10.81 17.36
C TYR A 73 10.34 10.42 17.20
N LEU A 74 9.44 11.39 16.97
CA LEU A 74 8.02 11.12 16.79
C LEU A 74 7.75 10.13 15.63
N PRO A 75 8.37 10.25 14.44
CA PRO A 75 8.13 9.30 13.36
C PRO A 75 8.49 7.86 13.74
N LYS A 76 9.57 7.65 14.50
CA LYS A 76 9.99 6.31 14.93
C LYS A 76 8.97 5.65 15.86
N LEU A 77 8.36 6.42 16.77
CA LEU A 77 7.30 5.91 17.64
C LEU A 77 6.06 5.53 16.83
N VAL A 78 5.66 6.39 15.90
CA VAL A 78 4.45 6.18 15.08
C VAL A 78 4.64 5.01 14.12
N MET A 79 5.79 4.89 13.45
CA MET A 79 6.12 3.75 12.57
C MET A 79 6.22 2.42 13.33
N ALA A 80 6.47 2.44 14.65
CA ALA A 80 6.39 1.28 15.52
C ALA A 80 4.94 0.93 15.95
N GLY A 81 3.93 1.57 15.36
CA GLY A 81 2.52 1.35 15.64
C GLY A 81 2.02 2.01 16.93
N CYS A 82 2.74 2.99 17.48
CA CYS A 82 2.32 3.69 18.69
C CYS A 82 1.44 4.90 18.35
N ARG A 83 0.33 5.07 19.08
CA ARG A 83 -0.39 6.34 19.18
C ARG A 83 0.37 7.23 20.17
N VAL A 84 0.64 8.48 19.80
CA VAL A 84 1.50 9.38 20.59
C VAL A 84 0.76 10.70 20.88
N ALA A 85 0.49 10.97 22.14
CA ALA A 85 -0.11 12.22 22.60
C ALA A 85 0.99 13.24 22.91
N ILE A 86 0.99 14.38 22.24
CA ILE A 86 1.95 15.48 22.45
C ILE A 86 1.33 16.46 23.43
N CYS A 87 1.96 16.63 24.59
CA CYS A 87 1.47 17.51 25.64
C CYS A 87 2.41 18.69 25.86
N ASP A 88 1.97 19.87 25.42
CA ASP A 88 2.71 21.12 25.50
C ASP A 88 2.24 22.01 26.67
N GLN A 89 3.06 23.03 26.94
CA GLN A 89 2.74 24.10 27.88
C GLN A 89 1.80 25.10 27.19
N LEU A 90 0.66 25.37 27.80
CA LEU A 90 -0.37 26.28 27.26
C LEU A 90 -0.20 27.73 27.71
N GLU A 91 0.67 27.97 28.68
CA GLU A 91 0.91 29.27 29.32
C GLU A 91 2.41 29.55 29.33
N ASP A 92 2.80 30.81 29.19
CA ASP A 92 4.19 31.22 29.33
C ASP A 92 4.65 31.01 30.79
N PRO A 93 5.73 30.24 31.03
CA PRO A 93 6.31 30.05 32.36
C PRO A 93 6.58 31.36 33.12
N LYS A 94 6.84 32.46 32.42
CA LYS A 94 7.11 33.79 33.02
C LYS A 94 5.86 34.44 33.61
N MET A 95 4.66 34.04 33.17
CA MET A 95 3.39 34.65 33.56
C MET A 95 2.75 33.99 34.79
N THR A 96 3.31 32.89 35.31
CA THR A 96 2.71 32.13 36.43
C THR A 96 3.73 31.76 37.50
N LYS A 97 3.41 31.99 38.79
CA LYS A 97 4.22 31.52 39.94
C LYS A 97 3.97 30.04 40.31
N THR A 98 2.94 29.42 39.73
CA THR A 98 2.54 28.01 39.94
C THR A 98 3.00 27.12 38.78
N ILE A 99 2.73 25.80 38.85
CA ILE A 99 3.02 24.90 37.72
C ILE A 99 2.23 25.36 36.48
N VAL A 100 2.92 25.48 35.34
CA VAL A 100 2.30 25.84 34.05
C VAL A 100 1.21 24.86 33.67
N LYS A 101 0.09 25.36 33.14
CA LYS A 101 -0.93 24.50 32.56
C LYS A 101 -0.41 23.79 31.33
N ARG A 102 -0.76 22.53 31.22
CA ARG A 102 -0.42 21.66 30.10
C ARG A 102 -1.67 21.02 29.53
N GLY A 103 -1.64 20.81 28.22
CA GLY A 103 -2.71 20.14 27.50
C GLY A 103 -2.14 19.36 26.33
N VAL A 104 -2.88 18.34 25.89
CA VAL A 104 -2.55 17.62 24.66
C VAL A 104 -2.92 18.52 23.49
N THR A 105 -1.92 18.90 22.69
CA THR A 105 -2.06 19.74 21.50
C THR A 105 -2.40 18.89 20.28
N GLU A 106 -1.84 17.69 20.19
CA GLU A 106 -2.02 16.79 19.07
C GLU A 106 -1.91 15.33 19.52
N LEU A 107 -2.71 14.46 18.90
CA LEU A 107 -2.60 13.01 19.03
C LEU A 107 -2.22 12.45 17.65
N VAL A 108 -0.97 12.01 17.51
CA VAL A 108 -0.44 11.48 16.25
C VAL A 108 -0.56 9.96 16.26
N THR A 109 -1.13 9.40 15.21
CA THR A 109 -1.37 7.96 15.08
C THR A 109 -0.80 7.44 13.76
N PRO A 110 -0.60 6.12 13.61
CA PRO A 110 -0.10 5.56 12.36
C PRO A 110 -0.98 5.92 11.14
N GLY A 111 -2.30 5.93 11.29
CA GLY A 111 -3.23 6.30 10.21
C GLY A 111 -3.46 7.79 10.03
N VAL A 112 -3.12 8.63 11.01
CA VAL A 112 -3.39 10.07 11.00
C VAL A 112 -2.09 10.86 11.19
N ALA A 113 -1.41 11.12 10.08
CA ALA A 113 -0.13 11.83 10.05
C ALA A 113 -0.08 12.87 8.93
N PHE A 114 0.48 14.04 9.23
CA PHE A 114 0.76 15.14 8.28
C PHE A 114 2.26 15.40 8.10
N ASN A 115 3.10 14.80 8.94
CA ASN A 115 4.53 15.02 8.92
C ASN A 115 5.18 14.21 7.78
N ASP A 116 5.92 14.90 6.91
CA ASP A 116 6.62 14.28 5.77
C ASP A 116 7.67 13.24 6.20
N ASP A 117 8.21 13.33 7.43
CA ASP A 117 9.14 12.32 7.98
C ASP A 117 8.43 10.98 8.32
N ILE A 118 7.11 11.01 8.49
CA ILE A 118 6.27 9.81 8.68
C ILE A 118 5.80 9.28 7.32
N LEU A 119 5.45 10.20 6.43
CA LEU A 119 4.78 9.89 5.18
C LEU A 119 5.77 9.56 4.07
N GLN A 120 5.68 8.35 3.52
CA GLN A 120 6.42 8.01 2.30
C GLN A 120 5.88 8.82 1.10
N SER A 121 6.76 9.38 0.26
CA SER A 121 6.35 10.31 -0.80
C SER A 121 5.41 9.67 -1.83
N LYS A 122 5.75 8.50 -2.38
CA LYS A 122 4.99 7.81 -3.43
C LYS A 122 3.93 6.82 -2.92
N SER A 123 3.64 6.81 -1.62
CA SER A 123 2.62 5.94 -1.03
C SER A 123 1.61 6.76 -0.22
N ASN A 124 0.35 6.36 -0.29
CA ASN A 124 -0.69 6.86 0.62
C ASN A 124 -0.49 6.32 2.04
N ASN A 125 -1.02 7.04 3.02
CA ASN A 125 -1.07 6.63 4.43
C ASN A 125 -2.53 6.53 4.89
N PHE A 126 -3.19 5.42 4.53
CA PHE A 126 -4.61 5.24 4.81
C PHE A 126 -4.90 4.90 6.27
N LEU A 127 -5.84 5.63 6.85
CA LEU A 127 -6.68 5.17 7.95
C LEU A 127 -7.86 4.41 7.36
N ALA A 128 -8.07 3.17 7.78
CA ALA A 128 -9.26 2.41 7.42
C ALA A 128 -10.25 2.34 8.58
N ALA A 129 -11.54 2.23 8.29
CA ALA A 129 -12.56 1.87 9.27
C ALA A 129 -13.44 0.75 8.71
N VAL A 130 -13.83 -0.20 9.56
CA VAL A 130 -14.59 -1.39 9.20
C VAL A 130 -15.83 -1.51 10.08
N HIS A 131 -16.98 -1.70 9.44
CA HIS A 131 -18.26 -1.93 10.10
C HIS A 131 -18.84 -3.29 9.70
N PHE A 132 -19.24 -4.10 10.69
CA PHE A 132 -19.88 -5.38 10.46
C PHE A 132 -21.40 -5.22 10.54
N GLY A 133 -22.07 -5.17 9.39
CA GLY A 133 -23.52 -5.06 9.28
C GLY A 133 -24.22 -6.33 9.76
N THR A 134 -25.07 -6.21 10.77
CA THR A 134 -25.90 -7.31 11.29
C THR A 134 -27.36 -7.11 10.90
N SER A 135 -28.07 -8.14 10.44
CA SER A 135 -29.53 -8.02 10.25
C SER A 135 -30.23 -7.96 11.61
N THR A 136 -31.26 -7.12 11.73
CA THR A 136 -32.16 -7.09 12.90
C THR A 136 -32.65 -8.50 13.25
N GLY A 137 -32.20 -9.04 14.39
CA GLY A 137 -32.63 -10.35 14.90
C GLY A 137 -31.77 -11.57 14.50
N SER A 138 -30.66 -11.42 13.76
CA SER A 138 -29.71 -12.51 13.50
C SER A 138 -28.28 -12.14 13.91
N ALA A 139 -27.55 -13.12 14.44
CA ALA A 139 -26.13 -13.01 14.76
C ALA A 139 -25.22 -13.14 13.52
N THR A 140 -25.78 -13.40 12.34
CA THR A 140 -25.02 -13.53 11.08
C THR A 140 -24.75 -12.17 10.44
N VAL A 141 -23.47 -11.91 10.12
CA VAL A 141 -23.04 -10.73 9.37
C VAL A 141 -23.61 -10.83 7.96
N LYS A 142 -24.37 -9.83 7.53
CA LYS A 142 -24.95 -9.79 6.17
C LYS A 142 -23.95 -9.19 5.19
N ASN A 143 -23.27 -8.13 5.61
CA ASN A 143 -22.45 -7.28 4.77
C ASN A 143 -21.40 -6.55 5.63
N ILE A 144 -20.27 -6.17 5.05
CA ILE A 144 -19.22 -5.44 5.75
C ILE A 144 -18.95 -4.14 5.01
N GLY A 145 -19.06 -3.03 5.73
CA GLY A 145 -18.69 -1.70 5.24
C GLY A 145 -17.23 -1.40 5.53
N VAL A 146 -16.56 -0.74 4.59
CA VAL A 146 -15.17 -0.29 4.74
C VAL A 146 -14.99 1.11 4.18
N SER A 147 -14.20 1.92 4.87
CA SER A 147 -13.73 3.21 4.36
C SER A 147 -12.22 3.32 4.45
N PHE A 148 -11.62 4.12 3.56
CA PHE A 148 -10.20 4.44 3.54
C PHE A 148 -10.03 5.95 3.40
N LEU A 149 -9.32 6.56 4.34
CA LEU A 149 -9.08 8.00 4.39
C LEU A 149 -7.59 8.29 4.49
N ASP A 150 -7.04 9.02 3.54
CA ASP A 150 -5.70 9.59 3.64
C ASP A 150 -5.82 11.07 4.01
N VAL A 151 -5.54 11.37 5.28
CA VAL A 151 -5.68 12.74 5.80
C VAL A 151 -4.66 13.70 5.17
N SER A 152 -3.55 13.18 4.62
CA SER A 152 -2.48 13.99 4.04
C SER A 152 -2.79 14.47 2.62
N THR A 153 -3.73 13.82 1.93
CA THR A 153 -4.16 14.18 0.55
C THR A 153 -5.63 14.61 0.49
N GLY A 154 -6.45 14.18 1.46
CA GLY A 154 -7.90 14.36 1.46
C GLY A 154 -8.64 13.26 0.70
N GLU A 155 -7.95 12.23 0.21
CA GLU A 155 -8.55 11.09 -0.49
C GLU A 155 -9.43 10.29 0.48
N PHE A 156 -10.74 10.22 0.19
CA PHE A 156 -11.69 9.50 1.02
C PHE A 156 -12.57 8.57 0.19
N LEU A 157 -12.46 7.28 0.49
CA LEU A 157 -13.04 6.20 -0.29
C LEU A 157 -13.92 5.32 0.59
N VAL A 158 -14.97 4.75 0.00
CA VAL A 158 -15.92 3.87 0.68
C VAL A 158 -16.34 2.71 -0.20
N SER A 159 -16.58 1.57 0.42
CA SER A 159 -17.18 0.39 -0.20
C SER A 159 -17.92 -0.44 0.83
N GLU A 160 -18.76 -1.36 0.37
CA GLU A 160 -19.30 -2.43 1.20
C GLU A 160 -19.37 -3.73 0.39
N GLY A 161 -19.37 -4.87 1.06
CA GLY A 161 -19.50 -6.18 0.42
C GLY A 161 -19.21 -7.36 1.36
N SER A 162 -18.87 -8.50 0.78
CA SER A 162 -18.51 -9.70 1.52
C SER A 162 -17.20 -9.53 2.31
N ALA A 163 -16.95 -10.42 3.27
CA ALA A 163 -15.68 -10.46 4.01
C ALA A 163 -14.47 -10.62 3.09
N GLU A 164 -14.57 -11.47 2.06
CA GLU A 164 -13.50 -11.68 1.07
C GLU A 164 -13.20 -10.41 0.28
N TYR A 165 -14.25 -9.69 -0.13
CA TYR A 165 -14.08 -8.44 -0.87
C TYR A 165 -13.46 -7.34 0.00
N VAL A 166 -13.90 -7.18 1.25
CA VAL A 166 -13.33 -6.19 2.19
C VAL A 166 -11.89 -6.53 2.57
N ASP A 167 -11.58 -7.81 2.82
CA ASP A 167 -10.22 -8.27 3.12
C ASP A 167 -9.25 -7.92 1.96
N LYS A 168 -9.69 -8.15 0.72
CA LYS A 168 -8.94 -7.74 -0.48
C LYS A 168 -8.68 -6.23 -0.50
N LEU A 169 -9.68 -5.40 -0.19
CA LEU A 169 -9.48 -3.95 -0.15
C LEU A 169 -8.47 -3.56 0.95
N LEU A 170 -8.57 -4.13 2.15
CA LEU A 170 -7.62 -3.87 3.23
C LEU A 170 -6.19 -4.24 2.82
N GLN A 171 -6.01 -5.34 2.09
CA GLN A 171 -4.69 -5.76 1.61
C GLN A 171 -4.15 -4.88 0.49
N ASN A 172 -5.00 -4.51 -0.47
CA ASN A 172 -4.60 -3.68 -1.62
C ASN A 172 -4.20 -2.26 -1.20
N PHE A 173 -4.93 -1.71 -0.24
CA PHE A 173 -4.69 -0.36 0.26
C PHE A 173 -3.66 -0.34 1.39
N ASN A 174 -3.47 -1.47 2.07
CA ASN A 174 -2.53 -1.66 3.18
C ASN A 174 -2.56 -0.49 4.19
N PRO A 175 -3.70 -0.26 4.86
CA PRO A 175 -3.86 0.87 5.76
C PRO A 175 -2.91 0.76 6.95
N SER A 176 -2.36 1.91 7.34
CA SER A 176 -1.44 2.05 8.47
C SER A 176 -2.15 1.88 9.82
N GLU A 177 -3.47 2.04 9.85
CA GLU A 177 -4.32 1.86 11.04
C GLU A 177 -5.74 1.47 10.63
N VAL A 178 -6.36 0.53 11.34
CA VAL A 178 -7.74 0.07 11.08
C VAL A 178 -8.61 0.26 12.32
N LEU A 179 -9.77 0.91 12.13
CA LEU A 179 -10.77 1.20 13.15
C LEU A 179 -11.93 0.22 13.08
N PHE A 180 -12.43 -0.24 14.22
CA PHE A 180 -13.67 -1.03 14.31
C PHE A 180 -14.32 -0.90 15.70
N SER A 181 -15.57 -1.36 15.86
CA SER A 181 -16.27 -1.34 17.15
C SER A 181 -15.62 -2.28 18.17
N LYS A 182 -15.39 -1.80 19.39
CA LYS A 182 -14.79 -2.57 20.50
C LYS A 182 -15.44 -3.94 20.72
N GLN A 183 -16.75 -4.04 20.54
CA GLN A 183 -17.50 -5.29 20.72
C GLN A 183 -17.18 -6.33 19.62
N LYS A 184 -16.68 -5.90 18.46
CA LYS A 184 -16.38 -6.74 17.30
C LYS A 184 -14.92 -7.20 17.23
N ARG A 185 -14.11 -6.97 18.26
CA ARG A 185 -12.68 -7.34 18.28
C ARG A 185 -12.41 -8.79 17.91
N LYS A 186 -13.14 -9.74 18.51
CA LYS A 186 -12.96 -11.16 18.24
C LYS A 186 -13.31 -11.51 16.79
N LEU A 187 -14.44 -10.99 16.31
CA LEU A 187 -14.92 -11.17 14.94
C LEU A 187 -13.93 -10.60 13.92
N PHE A 188 -13.37 -9.42 14.17
CA PHE A 188 -12.35 -8.83 13.31
C PHE A 188 -11.11 -9.71 13.20
N THR A 189 -10.57 -10.17 14.33
CA THR A 189 -9.42 -11.08 14.35
C THR A 189 -9.71 -12.41 13.64
N GLU A 190 -10.90 -12.99 13.83
CA GLU A 190 -11.32 -14.22 13.15
C GLU A 190 -11.50 -14.02 11.64
N THR A 191 -11.92 -12.84 11.19
CA THR A 191 -12.22 -12.54 9.77
C THR A 191 -10.98 -12.09 8.99
N PHE A 192 -10.17 -11.17 9.55
CA PHE A 192 -9.09 -10.49 8.83
C PHE A 192 -7.68 -10.78 9.39
N GLY A 193 -7.58 -11.48 10.52
CA GLY A 193 -6.32 -11.80 11.18
C GLY A 193 -5.78 -10.68 12.09
N ASN A 194 -4.51 -10.81 12.47
CA ASN A 194 -3.84 -9.93 13.45
C ASN A 194 -2.68 -9.12 12.85
N GLN A 195 -2.55 -9.03 11.52
CA GLN A 195 -1.44 -8.31 10.88
C GLN A 195 -1.56 -6.78 10.92
N TYR A 196 -2.75 -6.23 11.12
CA TYR A 196 -2.98 -4.78 11.05
C TYR A 196 -2.74 -4.09 12.39
N HIS A 197 -2.27 -2.85 12.35
CA HIS A 197 -2.37 -1.96 13.51
C HIS A 197 -3.83 -1.56 13.68
N VAL A 198 -4.41 -1.88 14.83
CA VAL A 198 -5.84 -1.67 15.08
C VAL A 198 -6.09 -0.75 16.26
N PHE A 199 -7.15 0.06 16.16
CA PHE A 199 -7.69 0.80 17.28
C PHE A 199 -9.22 0.62 17.31
N HIS A 200 -9.80 0.53 18.50
CA HIS A 200 -11.23 0.23 18.64
C HIS A 200 -11.97 1.43 19.23
N LEU A 201 -13.13 1.72 18.64
CA LEU A 201 -14.01 2.79 19.08
C LEU A 201 -15.26 2.23 19.77
N GLU A 202 -15.96 3.09 20.50
CA GLU A 202 -17.23 2.75 21.13
C GLU A 202 -18.32 2.48 20.08
N ASP A 203 -19.25 1.59 20.40
CA ASP A 203 -20.22 1.05 19.44
C ASP A 203 -21.21 2.10 18.90
N TRP A 204 -21.51 3.12 19.71
CA TRP A 204 -22.43 4.21 19.33
C TRP A 204 -21.91 5.05 18.15
N ILE A 205 -20.58 5.04 17.89
CA ILE A 205 -19.97 5.74 16.75
C ILE A 205 -20.31 5.03 15.44
N PHE A 206 -20.55 3.73 15.48
CA PHE A 206 -20.93 2.90 14.34
C PHE A 206 -22.45 2.82 14.15
N GLN A 207 -23.19 3.84 14.57
CA GLN A 207 -24.62 3.95 14.34
C GLN A 207 -24.89 4.74 13.06
N SER A 208 -25.91 4.31 12.30
CA SER A 208 -26.25 4.90 11.00
C SER A 208 -26.55 6.40 11.09
N ASP A 209 -27.47 6.79 11.98
CA ASP A 209 -27.88 8.19 12.15
C ASP A 209 -26.69 9.11 12.47
N TYR A 210 -25.83 8.68 13.39
CA TYR A 210 -24.66 9.46 13.81
C TYR A 210 -23.63 9.61 12.68
N SER A 211 -23.37 8.51 11.96
CA SER A 211 -22.41 8.50 10.85
C SER A 211 -22.91 9.36 9.69
N PHE A 212 -24.19 9.25 9.35
CA PHE A 212 -24.83 10.05 8.32
C PHE A 212 -24.82 11.55 8.67
N GLU A 213 -25.18 11.92 9.91
CA GLU A 213 -25.10 13.32 10.37
C GLU A 213 -23.67 13.85 10.33
N THR A 214 -22.69 13.04 10.77
CA THR A 214 -21.26 13.42 10.75
C THR A 214 -20.79 13.73 9.33
N LEU A 215 -21.12 12.88 8.36
CA LEU A 215 -20.73 13.05 6.96
C LEU A 215 -21.46 14.23 6.31
N THR A 216 -22.78 14.33 6.47
CA THR A 216 -23.58 15.42 5.87
C THR A 216 -23.20 16.78 6.42
N LYS A 217 -22.90 16.87 7.72
CA LYS A 217 -22.36 18.09 8.36
C LYS A 217 -20.98 18.46 7.84
N HIS A 218 -20.09 17.48 7.64
CA HIS A 218 -18.74 17.73 7.11
C HIS A 218 -18.77 18.22 5.66
N PHE A 219 -19.56 17.57 4.79
CA PHE A 219 -19.66 17.93 3.38
C PHE A 219 -20.62 19.09 3.08
N ASP A 220 -21.30 19.62 4.10
CA ASP A 220 -22.35 20.65 3.96
C ASP A 220 -23.43 20.25 2.94
N THR A 221 -23.97 19.04 3.07
CA THR A 221 -24.99 18.48 2.17
C THR A 221 -26.19 17.95 2.96
N LYS A 222 -27.37 17.90 2.33
CA LYS A 222 -28.58 17.32 2.95
C LYS A 222 -28.65 15.79 2.87
N ASN A 223 -27.93 15.19 1.93
CA ASN A 223 -27.88 13.75 1.68
C ASN A 223 -26.61 13.39 0.90
N LEU A 224 -26.35 12.09 0.73
CA LEU A 224 -25.14 11.60 0.07
C LEU A 224 -25.38 11.13 -1.38
N LYS A 225 -26.54 11.44 -1.97
CA LYS A 225 -26.89 11.05 -3.35
C LYS A 225 -25.95 11.64 -4.38
N GLY A 226 -25.52 12.89 -4.18
CA GLY A 226 -24.56 13.57 -5.07
C GLY A 226 -23.18 12.89 -5.14
N PHE A 227 -22.80 12.15 -4.09
CA PHE A 227 -21.57 11.35 -4.06
C PHE A 227 -21.73 9.95 -4.66
N GLY A 228 -22.97 9.51 -4.93
CA GLY A 228 -23.26 8.18 -5.46
C GLY A 228 -23.08 7.05 -4.44
N VAL A 229 -23.12 7.35 -3.14
CA VAL A 229 -22.88 6.38 -2.05
C VAL A 229 -24.08 6.16 -1.13
N ASP A 230 -25.22 6.84 -1.39
CA ASP A 230 -26.43 6.84 -0.54
C ASP A 230 -27.01 5.44 -0.26
N HIS A 231 -26.73 4.47 -1.14
CA HIS A 231 -27.16 3.08 -1.02
C HIS A 231 -26.19 2.20 -0.23
N LEU A 232 -25.01 2.71 0.13
CA LEU A 232 -23.95 1.97 0.81
C LEU A 232 -24.07 2.16 2.33
N GLU A 233 -25.12 1.63 2.95
CA GLU A 233 -25.44 1.86 4.37
C GLU A 233 -24.26 1.51 5.30
N ASP A 234 -23.68 0.32 5.14
CA ASP A 234 -22.57 -0.14 5.99
C ASP A 234 -21.30 0.64 5.70
N GLY A 235 -21.07 0.99 4.42
CA GLY A 235 -19.97 1.83 4.00
C GLY A 235 -20.02 3.24 4.61
N ILE A 236 -21.22 3.86 4.64
CA ILE A 236 -21.46 5.17 5.24
C ILE A 236 -21.13 5.13 6.74
N ILE A 237 -21.52 4.07 7.44
CA ILE A 237 -21.20 3.89 8.86
C ILE A 237 -19.68 3.84 9.08
N ALA A 238 -18.97 3.04 8.27
CA ALA A 238 -17.51 2.97 8.33
C ALA A 238 -16.86 4.34 8.05
N ALA A 239 -17.36 5.10 7.07
CA ALA A 239 -16.86 6.43 6.76
C ALA A 239 -17.13 7.44 7.90
N GLY A 240 -18.30 7.40 8.52
CA GLY A 240 -18.62 8.24 9.69
C GLY A 240 -17.66 8.00 10.86
N ALA A 241 -17.33 6.73 11.15
CA ALA A 241 -16.37 6.37 12.18
C ALA A 241 -14.97 6.92 11.91
N ALA A 242 -14.50 6.90 10.65
CA ALA A 242 -13.21 7.48 10.27
C ALA A 242 -13.17 9.01 10.52
N LEU A 243 -14.22 9.74 10.15
CA LEU A 243 -14.31 11.20 10.41
C LEU A 243 -14.42 11.51 11.91
N HIS A 244 -15.19 10.72 12.67
CA HIS A 244 -15.26 10.86 14.12
C HIS A 244 -13.86 10.74 14.74
N TYR A 245 -13.06 9.75 14.31
CA TYR A 245 -11.72 9.54 14.82
C TYR A 245 -10.77 10.71 14.54
N LEU A 246 -10.91 11.40 13.39
CA LEU A 246 -10.16 12.63 13.14
C LEU A 246 -10.50 13.72 14.16
N SER A 247 -11.77 13.86 14.54
CA SER A 247 -12.17 14.82 15.58
C SER A 247 -11.60 14.48 16.96
N GLU A 248 -11.56 13.19 17.32
CA GLU A 248 -10.98 12.69 18.58
C GLU A 248 -9.47 12.93 18.66
N THR A 249 -8.77 12.78 17.52
CA THR A 249 -7.33 13.05 17.38
C THR A 249 -6.99 14.55 17.26
N ARG A 250 -7.98 15.44 17.49
CA ARG A 250 -7.86 16.92 17.44
C ARG A 250 -7.63 17.51 16.05
N HIS A 251 -8.04 16.81 15.00
CA HIS A 251 -8.01 17.31 13.63
C HIS A 251 -9.38 17.87 13.24
N THR A 252 -9.57 19.19 13.34
CA THR A 252 -10.86 19.85 13.12
C THR A 252 -10.94 20.66 11.81
N LYS A 253 -9.80 21.06 11.25
CA LYS A 253 -9.72 21.80 9.98
C LYS A 253 -9.49 20.83 8.82
N LEU A 254 -10.57 20.34 8.23
CA LEU A 254 -10.57 19.20 7.30
C LEU A 254 -11.18 19.52 5.92
N LEU A 255 -11.23 20.79 5.52
CA LEU A 255 -11.91 21.22 4.29
C LEU A 255 -11.32 20.62 3.00
N HIS A 256 -10.09 20.09 3.04
CA HIS A 256 -9.49 19.35 1.94
C HIS A 256 -10.10 17.96 1.73
N ILE A 257 -10.78 17.39 2.73
CA ILE A 257 -11.59 16.19 2.54
C ILE A 257 -12.90 16.63 1.88
N SER A 258 -12.85 16.89 0.58
CA SER A 258 -13.93 17.56 -0.17
C SER A 258 -14.91 16.59 -0.83
N ARG A 259 -14.56 15.31 -0.92
CA ARG A 259 -15.36 14.29 -1.62
C ARG A 259 -15.25 12.93 -0.97
N LEU A 260 -16.38 12.22 -0.88
CA LEU A 260 -16.43 10.78 -0.62
C LEU A 260 -16.66 10.03 -1.93
N SER A 261 -15.81 9.05 -2.26
CA SER A 261 -15.90 8.30 -3.53
C SER A 261 -16.11 6.80 -3.31
N ARG A 262 -16.99 6.21 -4.12
CA ARG A 262 -17.25 4.76 -4.11
C ARG A 262 -16.11 3.99 -4.78
N ILE A 263 -15.67 2.90 -4.16
CA ILE A 263 -14.92 1.83 -4.85
C ILE A 263 -15.94 0.83 -5.38
N ALA A 264 -16.18 0.83 -6.69
CA ALA A 264 -17.13 -0.07 -7.31
C ALA A 264 -16.47 -1.42 -7.62
N GLU A 265 -16.99 -2.51 -7.04
CA GLU A 265 -16.49 -3.88 -7.25
C GLU A 265 -16.45 -4.27 -8.75
N ASP A 266 -17.49 -3.88 -9.49
CA ASP A 266 -17.66 -4.26 -10.89
C ASP A 266 -16.83 -3.44 -11.89
N GLU A 267 -16.19 -2.33 -11.47
CA GLU A 267 -15.40 -1.49 -12.38
C GLU A 267 -13.96 -1.98 -12.57
N TYR A 268 -13.44 -2.78 -11.64
CA TYR A 268 -12.03 -3.13 -11.58
C TYR A 268 -11.76 -4.63 -11.63
N VAL A 269 -10.63 -5.02 -12.21
CA VAL A 269 -10.18 -6.42 -12.28
C VAL A 269 -10.04 -6.98 -10.88
N TRP A 270 -10.61 -8.17 -10.67
CA TRP A 270 -10.53 -8.86 -9.41
C TRP A 270 -9.22 -9.65 -9.31
N MET A 271 -8.50 -9.47 -8.20
CA MET A 271 -7.27 -10.18 -7.83
C MET A 271 -7.31 -10.43 -6.32
N ASP A 272 -7.04 -11.65 -5.89
CA ASP A 272 -6.90 -11.98 -4.47
C ASP A 272 -5.49 -11.68 -3.94
N ARG A 273 -5.32 -11.88 -2.61
CA ARG A 273 -4.02 -11.75 -1.94
C ARG A 273 -2.93 -12.56 -2.61
N PHE A 274 -3.28 -13.79 -2.96
CA PHE A 274 -2.36 -14.77 -3.50
C PHE A 274 -1.88 -14.32 -4.88
N THR A 275 -2.78 -13.80 -5.71
CA THR A 275 -2.47 -13.21 -7.02
C THR A 275 -1.52 -12.03 -6.92
N ILE A 276 -1.80 -11.07 -6.05
CA ILE A 276 -0.95 -9.88 -5.91
C ILE A 276 0.44 -10.26 -5.42
N ARG A 277 0.53 -11.21 -4.50
CA ARG A 277 1.79 -11.73 -3.96
C ARG A 277 2.56 -12.55 -5.00
N ASN A 278 1.90 -13.49 -5.67
CA ASN A 278 2.51 -14.40 -6.64
C ASN A 278 2.98 -13.68 -7.91
N LEU A 279 2.30 -12.59 -8.28
CA LEU A 279 2.72 -11.68 -9.35
C LEU A 279 3.75 -10.63 -8.91
N GLU A 280 4.08 -10.56 -7.61
CA GLU A 280 5.05 -9.63 -7.02
C GLU A 280 4.82 -8.17 -7.47
N LEU A 281 3.57 -7.71 -7.33
CA LEU A 281 3.16 -6.39 -7.84
C LEU A 281 3.82 -5.23 -7.07
N TYR A 282 3.73 -5.25 -5.73
CA TYR A 282 4.21 -4.17 -4.84
C TYR A 282 5.30 -4.57 -3.87
N HIS A 283 5.29 -5.84 -3.46
CA HIS A 283 6.15 -6.37 -2.41
C HIS A 283 6.56 -7.79 -2.79
N SER A 284 7.75 -8.17 -2.35
CA SER A 284 8.22 -9.56 -2.40
C SER A 284 8.71 -9.96 -1.02
N ASN A 285 8.65 -11.26 -0.72
CA ASN A 285 9.14 -11.83 0.54
C ASN A 285 10.67 -11.94 0.58
N GLN A 286 11.36 -11.69 -0.54
CA GLN A 286 12.81 -11.75 -0.63
C GLN A 286 13.42 -10.36 -0.44
N GLN A 287 14.46 -10.25 0.40
CA GLN A 287 15.10 -8.96 0.75
C GLN A 287 15.63 -8.15 -0.45
N ASN A 288 15.90 -8.78 -1.61
CA ASN A 288 16.46 -8.13 -2.80
C ASN A 288 15.62 -8.36 -4.08
N ALA A 289 14.34 -8.70 -3.94
CA ALA A 289 13.49 -8.88 -5.11
C ALA A 289 13.03 -7.54 -5.68
N VAL A 290 12.98 -7.46 -7.01
CA VAL A 290 12.44 -6.31 -7.76
C VAL A 290 11.00 -6.65 -8.13
N THR A 291 10.09 -5.73 -7.83
CA THR A 291 8.65 -5.90 -8.08
C THR A 291 8.26 -5.34 -9.45
N LEU A 292 7.02 -5.59 -9.89
CA LEU A 292 6.51 -4.96 -11.09
C LEU A 292 6.54 -3.42 -10.96
N LEU A 293 6.13 -2.90 -9.81
CA LEU A 293 6.09 -1.46 -9.54
C LEU A 293 7.47 -0.81 -9.71
N ASP A 294 8.53 -1.43 -9.20
CA ASP A 294 9.90 -0.92 -9.31
C ASP A 294 10.37 -0.76 -10.77
N VAL A 295 9.83 -1.60 -11.67
CA VAL A 295 10.19 -1.58 -13.10
C VAL A 295 9.39 -0.53 -13.85
N ILE A 296 8.08 -0.47 -13.63
CA ILE A 296 7.18 0.36 -14.44
C ILE A 296 7.02 1.80 -13.93
N ASP A 297 7.35 2.05 -12.65
CA ASP A 297 7.26 3.40 -12.09
C ASP A 297 8.40 4.30 -12.58
N LYS A 298 8.10 5.10 -13.61
CA LYS A 298 8.90 6.22 -14.11
C LYS A 298 8.26 7.58 -13.78
N THR A 299 7.32 7.61 -12.83
CA THR A 299 6.66 8.86 -12.42
C THR A 299 7.65 9.79 -11.73
N ILE A 300 7.49 11.08 -11.99
CA ILE A 300 8.38 12.13 -11.49
C ILE A 300 7.81 12.73 -10.20
N SER A 301 6.49 12.91 -10.14
CA SER A 301 5.80 13.52 -9.01
C SER A 301 5.38 12.47 -7.97
N PRO A 302 5.37 12.82 -6.66
CA PRO A 302 4.87 11.93 -5.61
C PRO A 302 3.42 11.47 -5.83
N MET A 303 2.54 12.40 -6.22
CA MET A 303 1.14 12.14 -6.54
C MET A 303 0.96 11.21 -7.74
N GLY A 304 1.81 11.32 -8.78
CA GLY A 304 1.87 10.36 -9.87
C GLY A 304 2.22 8.95 -9.38
N GLY A 305 3.22 8.82 -8.52
CA GLY A 305 3.60 7.52 -7.94
C GLY A 305 2.46 6.86 -7.13
N ARG A 306 1.76 7.65 -6.31
CA ARG A 306 0.57 7.18 -5.57
C ARG A 306 -0.53 6.72 -6.51
N LEU A 307 -0.83 7.50 -7.54
CA LEU A 307 -1.85 7.16 -8.54
C LEU A 307 -1.48 5.93 -9.38
N LEU A 308 -0.21 5.74 -9.73
CA LEU A 308 0.26 4.56 -10.44
C LEU A 308 0.03 3.29 -9.61
N LYS A 309 0.37 3.35 -8.32
CA LYS A 309 0.09 2.26 -7.37
C LYS A 309 -1.41 1.97 -7.28
N ARG A 310 -2.26 3.02 -7.26
CA ARG A 310 -3.72 2.90 -7.34
C ARG A 310 -4.18 2.20 -8.62
N TRP A 311 -3.65 2.55 -9.79
CA TRP A 311 -4.02 1.93 -11.07
C TRP A 311 -3.62 0.45 -11.13
N MET A 312 -2.51 0.08 -10.49
CA MET A 312 -2.10 -1.33 -10.37
C MET A 312 -3.03 -2.10 -9.43
N ALA A 313 -3.52 -1.46 -8.36
CA ALA A 313 -4.40 -2.10 -7.38
C ALA A 313 -5.83 -2.26 -7.90
N LEU A 314 -6.24 -1.37 -8.78
CA LEU A 314 -7.57 -1.31 -9.37
C LEU A 314 -7.45 -1.14 -10.91
N PRO A 315 -7.00 -2.18 -11.64
CA PRO A 315 -6.97 -2.16 -13.11
C PRO A 315 -8.40 -2.09 -13.66
N LEU A 316 -8.60 -1.41 -14.78
CA LEU A 316 -9.95 -1.13 -15.29
C LEU A 316 -10.53 -2.35 -16.03
N LYS A 317 -11.85 -2.51 -15.98
CA LYS A 317 -12.61 -3.44 -16.88
C LYS A 317 -13.17 -2.75 -18.13
N ASN A 318 -13.39 -1.43 -18.05
CA ASN A 318 -14.02 -0.66 -19.12
C ASN A 318 -13.03 -0.35 -20.26
N ALA A 319 -13.25 -0.96 -21.43
CA ALA A 319 -12.39 -0.83 -22.60
C ALA A 319 -12.25 0.63 -23.09
N GLU A 320 -13.29 1.44 -23.02
CA GLU A 320 -13.25 2.85 -23.43
C GLU A 320 -12.30 3.66 -22.54
N LYS A 321 -12.42 3.54 -21.21
CA LYS A 321 -11.52 4.22 -20.25
C LYS A 321 -10.06 3.79 -20.46
N ILE A 322 -9.83 2.51 -20.76
CA ILE A 322 -8.48 1.99 -21.05
C ILE A 322 -7.94 2.55 -22.36
N ASN A 323 -8.75 2.56 -23.42
CA ASN A 323 -8.35 3.06 -24.74
C ASN A 323 -8.01 4.55 -24.71
N ARG A 324 -8.74 5.36 -23.93
CA ARG A 324 -8.37 6.77 -23.70
C ARG A 324 -6.96 6.92 -23.12
N ARG A 325 -6.54 6.05 -22.20
CA ARG A 325 -5.15 6.03 -21.69
C ARG A 325 -4.16 5.63 -22.79
N HIS A 326 -4.45 4.56 -23.54
CA HIS A 326 -3.60 4.12 -24.65
C HIS A 326 -3.41 5.19 -25.73
N GLU A 327 -4.45 5.96 -26.03
CA GLU A 327 -4.40 7.08 -26.98
C GLU A 327 -3.42 8.18 -26.55
N VAL A 328 -3.46 8.58 -25.28
CA VAL A 328 -2.54 9.61 -24.76
C VAL A 328 -1.11 9.07 -24.73
N VAL A 329 -0.91 7.81 -24.30
CA VAL A 329 0.41 7.17 -24.33
C VAL A 329 0.98 7.12 -25.74
N SER A 330 0.17 6.70 -26.73
CA SER A 330 0.55 6.68 -28.15
C SER A 330 0.94 8.07 -28.64
N PHE A 331 0.12 9.08 -28.36
CA PHE A 331 0.38 10.46 -28.77
C PHE A 331 1.69 11.00 -28.18
N LEU A 332 1.95 10.76 -26.89
CA LEU A 332 3.18 11.20 -26.22
C LEU A 332 4.42 10.47 -26.74
N LEU A 333 4.28 9.19 -27.08
CA LEU A 333 5.35 8.39 -27.67
C LEU A 333 5.76 8.92 -29.06
N ASP A 334 4.77 9.27 -29.89
CA ASP A 334 4.98 9.86 -31.22
C ASP A 334 5.50 11.31 -31.16
N ASN A 335 5.20 12.04 -30.08
CA ASN A 335 5.55 13.45 -29.90
C ASN A 335 6.55 13.64 -28.73
N THR A 336 7.76 13.12 -28.89
CA THR A 336 8.79 13.11 -27.84
C THR A 336 9.13 14.50 -27.27
N VAL A 337 9.01 15.56 -28.07
CA VAL A 337 9.24 16.93 -27.60
C VAL A 337 8.17 17.37 -26.58
N ILE A 338 6.91 16.98 -26.80
CA ILE A 338 5.82 17.28 -25.87
C ILE A 338 6.02 16.46 -24.60
N LEU A 339 6.32 15.17 -24.72
CA LEU A 339 6.63 14.29 -23.58
C LEU A 339 7.72 14.87 -22.68
N GLU A 340 8.88 15.24 -23.24
CA GLU A 340 10.00 15.76 -22.46
C GLU A 340 9.70 17.14 -21.85
N LYS A 341 8.98 18.02 -22.56
CA LYS A 341 8.53 19.31 -21.98
C LYS A 341 7.57 19.08 -20.82
N THR A 342 6.56 18.23 -20.98
CA THR A 342 5.62 17.88 -19.91
C THR A 342 6.37 17.34 -18.69
N LYS A 343 7.31 16.40 -18.87
CA LYS A 343 8.15 15.87 -17.80
C LYS A 343 8.99 16.95 -17.10
N GLN A 344 9.59 17.87 -17.86
CA GLN A 344 10.38 18.98 -17.31
C GLN A 344 9.53 19.93 -16.46
N TYR A 345 8.31 20.24 -16.89
CA TYR A 345 7.39 21.06 -16.10
C TYR A 345 6.89 20.30 -14.87
N THR A 346 6.50 19.03 -15.00
CA THR A 346 6.10 18.18 -13.87
C THR A 346 7.19 18.07 -12.82
N LYS A 347 8.47 18.03 -13.20
CA LYS A 347 9.60 18.02 -12.25
C LYS A 347 9.68 19.26 -11.37
N ARG A 348 9.14 20.39 -11.82
CA ARG A 348 9.07 21.64 -11.05
C ARG A 348 7.85 21.69 -10.11
N ILE A 349 6.90 20.78 -10.30
CA ILE A 349 5.70 20.66 -9.49
C ILE A 349 6.04 19.83 -8.25
N GLY A 350 5.84 20.42 -7.07
CA GLY A 350 5.94 19.71 -5.79
C GLY A 350 4.75 18.78 -5.53
N ASP A 351 4.63 18.29 -4.30
CA ASP A 351 3.48 17.47 -3.90
C ASP A 351 2.24 18.36 -3.64
N LEU A 352 1.52 18.71 -4.71
CA LEU A 352 0.35 19.58 -4.64
C LEU A 352 -0.74 19.05 -3.68
N GLU A 353 -0.97 17.72 -3.66
CA GLU A 353 -1.98 17.09 -2.80
C GLU A 353 -1.66 17.31 -1.31
N ARG A 354 -0.40 17.16 -0.90
CA ARG A 354 0.01 17.38 0.49
C ARG A 354 0.12 18.85 0.84
N LEU A 355 0.64 19.69 -0.06
CA LEU A 355 0.75 21.13 0.16
C LEU A 355 -0.63 21.76 0.43
N ILE A 356 -1.64 21.45 -0.39
CA ILE A 356 -2.98 22.00 -0.21
C ILE A 356 -3.66 21.47 1.06
N SER A 357 -3.38 20.23 1.46
CA SER A 357 -3.87 19.65 2.72
C SER A 357 -3.26 20.35 3.94
N LYS A 358 -1.99 20.78 3.87
CA LYS A 358 -1.36 21.63 4.91
C LYS A 358 -1.98 23.02 4.98
N VAL A 359 -2.38 23.60 3.84
CA VAL A 359 -3.12 24.87 3.81
C VAL A 359 -4.46 24.70 4.52
N ALA A 360 -5.22 23.66 4.18
CA ALA A 360 -6.52 23.38 4.79
C ALA A 360 -6.45 23.19 6.31
N THR A 361 -5.41 22.51 6.80
CA THR A 361 -5.18 22.29 8.23
C THR A 361 -4.55 23.48 8.95
N GLY A 362 -4.10 24.51 8.23
CA GLY A 362 -3.36 25.65 8.78
C GLY A 362 -1.96 25.30 9.29
N LYS A 363 -1.40 24.16 8.86
CA LYS A 363 -0.05 23.70 9.21
C LYS A 363 1.00 24.08 8.16
N VAL A 364 0.60 24.77 7.08
CA VAL A 364 1.49 25.22 6.00
C VAL A 364 2.41 26.35 6.47
N ASN A 365 3.64 26.35 5.98
CA ASN A 365 4.60 27.43 6.23
C ASN A 365 4.81 28.37 5.01
N PRO A 366 5.39 29.57 5.19
CA PRO A 366 5.55 30.55 4.09
C PRO A 366 6.30 30.00 2.88
N ARG A 367 7.36 29.22 3.11
CA ARG A 367 8.14 28.58 2.03
C ARG A 367 7.31 27.57 1.24
N GLU A 368 6.48 26.78 1.93
CA GLU A 368 5.56 25.84 1.29
C GLU A 368 4.47 26.55 0.47
N VAL A 369 3.98 27.71 0.92
CA VAL A 369 3.04 28.53 0.13
C VAL A 369 3.69 29.04 -1.15
N ILE A 370 4.97 29.46 -1.10
CA ILE A 370 5.74 29.80 -2.31
C ILE A 370 5.93 28.57 -3.20
N GLN A 371 6.23 27.39 -2.65
CA GLN A 371 6.34 26.15 -3.42
C GLN A 371 5.03 25.78 -4.12
N LEU A 372 3.88 25.98 -3.46
CA LEU A 372 2.56 25.81 -4.05
C LEU A 372 2.37 26.77 -5.24
N LYS A 373 2.67 28.05 -5.06
CA LYS A 373 2.62 29.05 -6.14
C LYS A 373 3.51 28.63 -7.33
N ASN A 374 4.77 28.29 -7.09
CA ASN A 374 5.72 27.85 -8.12
C ASN A 374 5.25 26.59 -8.85
N SER A 375 4.63 25.66 -8.12
CA SER A 375 4.03 24.46 -8.70
C SER A 375 2.86 24.82 -9.63
N LEU A 376 1.99 25.74 -9.21
CA LEU A 376 0.87 26.23 -10.03
C LEU A 376 1.34 27.06 -11.24
N GLU A 377 2.47 27.76 -11.17
CA GLU A 377 3.09 28.41 -12.34
C GLU A 377 3.54 27.38 -13.37
N ALA A 378 4.09 26.24 -12.91
CA ALA A 378 4.52 25.15 -13.79
C ALA A 378 3.35 24.36 -14.42
N VAL A 379 2.13 24.43 -13.86
CA VAL A 379 0.93 23.83 -14.46
C VAL A 379 0.48 24.54 -15.75
N VAL A 380 0.63 25.87 -15.83
CA VAL A 380 0.19 26.67 -17.00
C VAL A 380 0.77 26.18 -18.32
N PRO A 381 2.09 26.00 -18.48
CA PRO A 381 2.63 25.50 -19.75
C PRO A 381 2.19 24.07 -20.05
N ILE A 382 1.94 23.22 -19.04
CA ILE A 382 1.39 21.88 -19.25
C ILE A 382 -0.03 21.97 -19.81
N LYS A 383 -0.87 22.81 -19.23
CA LYS A 383 -2.22 23.09 -19.73
C LYS A 383 -2.19 23.57 -21.19
N ALA A 384 -1.32 24.52 -21.50
CA ALA A 384 -1.17 25.02 -22.86
C ALA A 384 -0.73 23.92 -23.86
N LEU A 385 0.20 23.03 -23.46
CA LEU A 385 0.61 21.89 -24.29
C LEU A 385 -0.55 20.90 -24.50
N ALA A 386 -1.33 20.63 -23.45
CA ALA A 386 -2.47 19.71 -23.51
C ALA A 386 -3.61 20.27 -24.39
N LEU A 387 -3.97 21.55 -24.23
CA LEU A 387 -5.03 22.20 -25.01
C LEU A 387 -4.71 22.31 -26.51
N ASN A 388 -3.44 22.53 -26.85
CA ASN A 388 -2.97 22.60 -28.24
C ASN A 388 -2.71 21.22 -28.85
N SER A 389 -2.98 20.14 -28.11
CA SER A 389 -2.83 18.78 -28.62
C SER A 389 -3.89 18.44 -29.66
N LYS A 390 -3.51 17.61 -30.63
CA LYS A 390 -4.45 17.00 -31.58
C LYS A 390 -5.18 15.77 -31.02
N ASN A 391 -4.72 15.27 -29.87
CA ASN A 391 -5.35 14.13 -29.20
C ASN A 391 -6.47 14.61 -28.27
N GLU A 392 -7.69 14.15 -28.54
CA GLU A 392 -8.89 14.57 -27.79
C GLU A 392 -8.81 14.22 -26.29
N SER A 393 -8.36 13.00 -25.97
CA SER A 393 -8.19 12.54 -24.59
C SER A 393 -7.23 13.42 -23.78
N LEU A 394 -6.13 13.88 -24.39
CA LEU A 394 -5.20 14.83 -23.76
C LEU A 394 -5.77 16.25 -23.68
N LYS A 395 -6.52 16.68 -24.70
CA LYS A 395 -7.17 17.99 -24.73
C LYS A 395 -8.20 18.14 -23.62
N ILE A 396 -9.01 17.10 -23.35
CA ILE A 396 -9.97 17.06 -22.24
C ILE A 396 -9.25 17.25 -20.88
N ILE A 397 -8.07 16.65 -20.69
CA ILE A 397 -7.26 16.89 -19.49
C ILE A 397 -6.85 18.37 -19.40
N GLY A 398 -6.42 18.97 -20.51
CA GLY A 398 -6.07 20.39 -20.59
C GLY A 398 -7.23 21.33 -20.29
N GLU A 399 -8.45 21.01 -20.75
CA GLU A 399 -9.66 21.81 -20.51
C GLU A 399 -10.06 21.84 -19.03
N GLN A 400 -9.75 20.78 -18.29
CA GLN A 400 -10.06 20.65 -16.87
C GLN A 400 -8.98 21.22 -15.94
N LEU A 401 -7.78 21.52 -16.45
CA LEU A 401 -6.72 22.16 -15.67
C LEU A 401 -7.04 23.64 -15.41
N HIS A 402 -6.90 24.06 -14.16
CA HIS A 402 -7.10 25.44 -13.73
C HIS A 402 -5.80 26.23 -13.75
N ASP A 403 -5.85 27.46 -14.26
CA ASP A 403 -4.69 28.35 -14.21
C ASP A 403 -4.48 28.94 -12.82
N CYS A 404 -5.50 29.02 -11.94
CA CYS A 404 -5.35 29.56 -10.59
C CYS A 404 -4.62 30.93 -10.52
N GLU A 405 -4.82 31.79 -11.52
CA GLU A 405 -4.10 33.07 -11.67
C GLU A 405 -4.22 33.96 -10.44
N LEU A 406 -5.45 34.21 -9.96
CA LEU A 406 -5.72 34.99 -8.76
C LEU A 406 -4.95 34.48 -7.53
N LEU A 407 -4.87 33.16 -7.34
CA LEU A 407 -4.16 32.55 -6.23
C LEU A 407 -2.65 32.79 -6.33
N ARG A 408 -2.08 32.59 -7.53
CA ARG A 408 -0.64 32.78 -7.74
C ARG A 408 -0.22 34.23 -7.54
N ASP A 409 -0.97 35.15 -8.14
CA ASP A 409 -0.65 36.58 -8.09
C ASP A 409 -0.77 37.08 -6.66
N LYS A 410 -1.81 36.67 -5.92
CA LYS A 410 -1.95 37.06 -4.52
C LYS A 410 -0.80 36.55 -3.65
N ILE A 411 -0.34 35.32 -3.85
CA ILE A 411 0.83 34.79 -3.13
C ILE A 411 2.08 35.59 -3.48
N LYS A 412 2.30 35.88 -4.77
CA LYS A 412 3.45 36.63 -5.28
C LYS A 412 3.50 38.07 -4.75
N GLU A 413 2.35 38.72 -4.63
CA GLU A 413 2.24 40.05 -4.02
C GLU A 413 2.47 40.03 -2.51
N THR A 414 2.09 38.94 -1.83
CA THR A 414 2.09 38.90 -0.35
C THR A 414 3.40 38.40 0.23
N LEU A 415 4.09 37.46 -0.42
CA LEU A 415 5.25 36.77 0.13
C LEU A 415 6.52 37.01 -0.70
N PHE A 416 7.66 37.08 -0.03
CA PHE A 416 8.94 37.02 -0.72
C PHE A 416 9.19 35.64 -1.33
N GLU A 417 9.85 35.59 -2.49
CA GLU A 417 10.21 34.32 -3.15
C GLU A 417 11.12 33.44 -2.27
N GLU A 418 11.98 34.07 -1.46
CA GLU A 418 12.91 33.40 -0.53
C GLU A 418 12.37 33.34 0.91
N ALA A 419 11.04 33.33 1.08
CA ALA A 419 10.42 33.30 2.42
C ALA A 419 10.92 32.11 3.27
N PRO A 420 11.18 32.31 4.57
CA PRO A 420 11.73 31.27 5.43
C PRO A 420 10.71 30.19 5.78
N VAL A 421 11.21 29.03 6.21
CA VAL A 421 10.37 27.91 6.71
C VAL A 421 9.66 28.27 8.01
N ASN A 422 10.32 29.04 8.90
CA ASN A 422 9.71 29.46 10.15
C ASN A 422 9.36 30.94 10.05
N ILE A 423 8.07 31.26 10.13
CA ILE A 423 7.57 32.64 10.15
C ILE A 423 8.15 33.46 11.30
N LEU A 424 8.54 32.81 12.41
CA LEU A 424 9.20 33.44 13.56
C LEU A 424 10.58 34.00 13.25
N LYS A 425 11.19 33.64 12.11
CA LYS A 425 12.44 34.25 11.65
C LYS A 425 12.22 35.63 11.00
N GLY A 426 10.97 36.04 10.77
CA GLY A 426 10.61 37.28 10.07
C GLY A 426 10.96 37.25 8.59
N ASN A 427 10.78 38.37 7.90
CA ASN A 427 11.10 38.54 6.47
C ASN A 427 10.32 37.57 5.57
N SER A 428 9.06 37.28 5.91
CA SER A 428 8.19 36.42 5.09
C SER A 428 7.35 37.22 4.10
N ILE A 429 6.83 38.37 4.55
CA ILE A 429 5.90 39.21 3.78
C ILE A 429 6.68 40.16 2.86
N ALA A 430 6.27 40.27 1.60
CA ALA A 430 6.91 41.12 0.59
C ALA A 430 6.84 42.61 0.93
N GLU A 431 7.83 43.38 0.46
CA GLU A 431 7.82 44.85 0.50
C GLU A 431 6.67 45.41 -0.36
N GLY A 432 6.05 46.50 0.10
CA GLY A 432 4.95 47.16 -0.61
C GLY A 432 3.58 46.53 -0.41
N PHE A 433 3.49 45.38 0.28
CA PHE A 433 2.20 44.75 0.58
C PHE A 433 1.45 45.45 1.71
N SER A 434 2.16 45.96 2.72
CA SER A 434 1.58 46.60 3.89
C SER A 434 2.40 47.81 4.31
N GLU A 435 1.86 49.01 4.10
CA GLU A 435 2.50 50.29 4.46
C GLU A 435 2.96 50.32 5.92
N SER A 436 2.11 49.86 6.83
CA SER A 436 2.42 49.79 8.28
C SER A 436 3.60 48.86 8.60
N LEU A 437 3.79 47.79 7.84
CA LEU A 437 4.88 46.84 8.02
C LEU A 437 6.18 47.45 7.50
N ASP A 438 6.11 48.11 6.35
CA ASP A 438 7.24 48.77 5.72
C ASP A 438 7.73 49.97 6.56
N GLU A 439 6.82 50.74 7.16
CA GLU A 439 7.17 51.78 8.13
C GLU A 439 7.92 51.24 9.35
N LEU A 440 7.44 50.14 9.94
CA LEU A 440 8.10 49.50 11.08
C LEU A 440 9.47 48.92 10.70
N ARG A 441 9.59 48.30 9.51
CA ARG A 441 10.87 47.82 8.97
C ARG A 441 11.86 48.97 8.80
N ASN A 442 11.41 50.11 8.29
CA ASN A 442 12.23 51.33 8.18
C ASN A 442 12.68 51.84 9.55
N ILE A 443 11.81 51.84 10.57
CA ILE A 443 12.18 52.23 11.94
C ILE A 443 13.27 51.29 12.50
N SER A 444 13.13 49.97 12.31
CA SER A 444 14.12 48.99 12.76
C SER A 444 15.46 49.13 12.01
N ALA A 445 15.42 49.33 10.68
CA ALA A 445 16.60 49.52 9.85
C ALA A 445 17.35 50.81 10.21
N ASN A 446 16.63 51.94 10.36
CA ASN A 446 17.21 53.21 10.79
C ASN A 446 17.79 53.11 12.21
N GLY A 447 17.13 52.37 13.11
CA GLY A 447 17.66 52.09 14.44
C GLY A 447 18.99 51.34 14.41
N LYS A 448 19.14 50.33 13.55
CA LYS A 448 20.40 49.60 13.35
C LYS A 448 21.49 50.48 12.73
N GLY A 449 21.14 51.29 11.72
CA GLY A 449 22.07 52.28 11.15
C GLY A 449 22.58 53.28 12.19
N TYR A 450 21.71 53.72 13.10
CA TYR A 450 22.11 54.57 14.22
C TYR A 450 23.10 53.89 15.17
N LEU A 451 22.94 52.59 15.44
CA LEU A 451 23.90 51.83 16.25
C LEU A 451 25.30 51.79 15.59
N ASP A 452 25.36 51.68 14.26
CA ASP A 452 26.63 51.73 13.53
C ASP A 452 27.27 53.11 13.61
N GLU A 453 26.49 54.18 13.49
CA GLU A 453 26.96 55.57 13.67
C GLU A 453 27.45 55.80 15.11
N MET A 454 26.71 55.31 16.11
CA MET A 454 27.08 55.37 17.52
C MET A 454 28.39 54.62 17.76
N LEU A 455 28.55 53.42 17.19
CA LEU A 455 29.79 52.64 17.28
C LEU A 455 30.98 53.42 16.73
N GLN A 456 30.84 54.06 15.58
CA GLN A 456 31.89 54.89 14.99
C GLN A 456 32.22 56.12 15.86
N ARG A 457 31.19 56.80 16.37
CA ARG A 457 31.32 57.97 17.25
C ARG A 457 32.05 57.61 18.54
N GLU A 458 31.63 56.55 19.22
CA GLU A 458 32.22 56.11 20.49
C GLU A 458 33.62 55.53 20.29
N THR A 459 33.89 54.87 19.16
CA THR A 459 35.25 54.41 18.80
C THR A 459 36.21 55.59 18.66
N LYS A 460 35.79 56.67 17.97
CA LYS A 460 36.59 57.90 17.83
C LYS A 460 36.77 58.62 19.17
N ARG A 461 35.72 58.68 19.98
CA ARG A 461 35.73 59.39 21.27
C ARG A 461 36.62 58.73 22.33
N THR A 462 36.59 57.41 22.41
CA THR A 462 37.33 56.63 23.42
C THR A 462 38.72 56.18 22.96
N GLY A 463 38.97 56.22 21.64
CA GLY A 463 40.20 55.70 21.04
C GLY A 463 40.32 54.17 21.12
N ILE A 464 39.21 53.46 21.32
CA ILE A 464 39.15 52.01 21.42
C ILE A 464 38.74 51.43 20.05
N SER A 465 39.71 51.08 19.21
CA SER A 465 39.43 50.53 17.87
C SER A 465 38.73 49.16 17.88
N SER A 466 38.77 48.44 19.00
CA SER A 466 38.16 47.12 19.16
C SER A 466 36.73 47.15 19.71
N LEU A 467 36.10 48.32 19.80
CA LEU A 467 34.75 48.47 20.35
C LEU A 467 33.75 47.68 19.49
N LYS A 468 32.76 47.05 20.12
CA LYS A 468 31.68 46.37 19.42
C LYS A 468 30.36 46.63 20.13
N ILE A 469 29.33 46.95 19.36
CA ILE A 469 27.95 46.85 19.84
C ILE A 469 27.43 45.47 19.41
N ALA A 470 27.01 44.67 20.38
CA ALA A 470 26.49 43.33 20.16
C ALA A 470 25.20 43.15 20.96
N SER A 471 24.45 42.09 20.68
CA SER A 471 23.23 41.75 21.42
C SER A 471 23.29 40.34 22.00
N ASN A 472 22.50 40.09 23.05
CA ASN A 472 22.21 38.75 23.56
C ASN A 472 20.81 38.69 24.16
N ASN A 473 20.31 37.48 24.40
CA ASN A 473 18.94 37.27 24.89
C ASN A 473 18.71 37.66 26.36
N VAL A 474 19.77 37.98 27.13
CA VAL A 474 19.69 38.23 28.58
C VAL A 474 19.72 39.71 28.92
N PHE A 475 20.54 40.49 28.20
CA PHE A 475 20.84 41.89 28.47
C PHE A 475 20.55 42.81 27.28
N GLY A 476 20.04 42.28 26.18
CA GLY A 476 19.76 43.06 24.97
C GLY A 476 21.04 43.56 24.29
N TYR A 477 21.01 44.79 23.78
CA TYR A 477 22.17 45.43 23.16
C TYR A 477 23.16 45.95 24.22
N TYR A 478 24.45 45.71 24.00
CA TYR A 478 25.53 46.15 24.88
C TYR A 478 26.77 46.54 24.09
N ILE A 479 27.59 47.39 24.71
CA ILE A 479 28.93 47.74 24.24
C ILE A 479 29.93 46.78 24.89
N GLU A 480 30.66 46.02 24.09
CA GLU A 480 31.72 45.12 24.55
C GLU A 480 33.09 45.79 24.42
N VAL A 481 33.82 45.82 25.54
CA VAL A 481 35.16 46.41 25.62
C VAL A 481 36.13 45.36 26.16
N ARG A 482 37.25 45.15 25.46
CA ARG A 482 38.31 44.24 25.94
C ARG A 482 38.95 44.76 27.22
N ASN A 483 39.35 43.85 28.12
CA ASN A 483 39.95 44.22 29.41
C ASN A 483 41.19 45.15 29.27
N THR A 484 41.92 45.05 28.16
CA THR A 484 43.08 45.93 27.84
C THR A 484 42.73 47.41 27.68
N HIS A 485 41.46 47.74 27.47
CA HIS A 485 40.97 49.10 27.23
C HIS A 485 40.02 49.57 28.33
N LYS A 486 39.93 48.83 29.45
CA LYS A 486 39.00 49.12 30.55
C LYS A 486 39.21 50.52 31.14
N ASP A 487 40.46 50.97 31.22
CA ASP A 487 40.82 52.29 31.77
C ASP A 487 40.39 53.45 30.86
N LYS A 488 40.01 53.17 29.61
CA LYS A 488 39.52 54.16 28.63
C LYS A 488 37.99 54.24 28.56
N VAL A 489 37.29 53.44 29.38
CA VAL A 489 35.83 53.41 29.39
C VAL A 489 35.29 54.66 30.09
N PRO A 490 34.38 55.41 29.46
CA PRO A 490 33.76 56.59 30.08
C PRO A 490 32.98 56.24 31.36
N PRO A 491 33.00 57.09 32.40
CA PRO A 491 32.34 56.83 33.68
C PRO A 491 30.81 56.75 33.59
N GLU A 492 30.19 57.34 32.56
CA GLU A 492 28.74 57.29 32.32
C GLU A 492 28.24 55.95 31.75
N TRP A 493 29.14 55.06 31.33
CA TRP A 493 28.76 53.74 30.85
C TRP A 493 28.45 52.80 32.03
N ILE A 494 27.24 52.26 32.04
CA ILE A 494 26.78 51.40 33.14
C ILE A 494 27.21 49.96 32.85
N ARG A 495 28.12 49.44 33.67
CA ARG A 495 28.61 48.05 33.54
C ARG A 495 27.51 47.04 33.86
N LYS A 496 27.33 46.04 33.01
CA LYS A 496 26.35 44.95 33.16
C LYS A 496 26.94 43.58 33.46
N GLN A 497 28.02 43.22 32.78
CA GLN A 497 28.62 41.89 32.90
C GLN A 497 30.13 41.95 32.72
N THR A 498 30.87 41.18 33.50
CA THR A 498 32.31 40.97 33.33
C THR A 498 32.53 39.56 32.79
N LEU A 499 33.27 39.45 31.68
CA LEU A 499 33.74 38.21 31.08
C LEU A 499 35.25 38.05 31.32
N VAL A 500 35.78 36.86 31.02
CA VAL A 500 37.21 36.55 31.20
C VAL A 500 38.12 37.54 30.45
N ASN A 501 37.71 38.00 29.26
CA ASN A 501 38.52 38.86 28.39
C ASN A 501 37.90 40.23 28.06
N ALA A 502 36.70 40.54 28.55
CA ALA A 502 35.96 41.75 28.20
C ALA A 502 34.96 42.17 29.30
N GLU A 503 34.57 43.45 29.30
CA GLU A 503 33.44 43.97 30.08
C GLU A 503 32.34 44.46 29.13
N ARG A 504 31.09 44.24 29.51
CA ARG A 504 29.89 44.66 28.78
C ARG A 504 29.22 45.83 29.49
N TYR A 505 28.91 46.89 28.74
CA TYR A 505 28.32 48.12 29.23
C TYR A 505 27.05 48.49 28.48
N ILE A 506 26.20 49.32 29.09
CA ILE A 506 25.04 49.95 28.46
C ILE A 506 25.08 51.46 28.68
N THR A 507 24.43 52.23 27.81
CA THR A 507 24.15 53.66 27.99
C THR A 507 22.65 53.91 27.96
N GLU A 508 22.21 55.07 28.44
CA GLU A 508 20.80 55.47 28.39
C GLU A 508 20.31 55.58 26.94
N GLU A 509 21.11 56.21 26.07
CA GLU A 509 20.89 56.29 24.62
C GLU A 509 20.76 54.90 23.97
N LEU A 510 21.67 53.97 24.28
CA LEU A 510 21.62 52.60 23.74
C LEU A 510 20.33 51.89 24.15
N LYS A 511 19.87 52.11 25.38
CA LYS A 511 18.66 51.50 25.92
C LYS A 511 17.39 52.07 25.29
N GLU A 512 17.36 53.36 24.97
CA GLU A 512 16.24 53.98 24.24
C GLU A 512 16.10 53.38 22.83
N TYR A 513 17.22 53.24 22.11
CA TYR A 513 17.23 52.62 20.78
C TYR A 513 16.95 51.13 20.82
N GLU A 514 17.47 50.41 21.81
CA GLU A 514 17.10 49.02 22.08
C GLU A 514 15.58 48.87 22.22
N THR A 515 14.95 49.72 23.03
CA THR A 515 13.49 49.67 23.24
C THR A 515 12.73 49.96 21.94
N LYS A 516 13.20 50.92 21.13
CA LYS A 516 12.60 51.23 19.81
C LYS A 516 12.75 50.06 18.82
N ILE A 517 13.96 49.48 18.73
CA ILE A 517 14.26 48.39 17.80
C ILE A 517 13.50 47.12 18.19
N LEU A 518 13.59 46.68 19.45
CA LEU A 518 12.90 45.48 19.93
C LEU A 518 11.38 45.64 19.84
N GLY A 519 10.85 46.81 20.20
CA GLY A 519 9.42 47.09 20.09
C GLY A 519 8.93 47.11 18.63
N ALA A 520 9.76 47.56 17.68
CA ALA A 520 9.46 47.45 16.26
C ALA A 520 9.55 46.00 15.76
N GLU A 521 10.59 45.25 16.13
CA GLU A 521 10.77 43.84 15.74
C GLU A 521 9.63 42.94 16.26
N GLU A 522 9.16 43.14 17.49
CA GLU A 522 7.97 42.43 18.03
C GLU A 522 6.70 42.74 17.23
N LYS A 523 6.46 44.00 16.89
CA LYS A 523 5.29 44.42 16.10
C LYS A 523 5.36 43.92 14.65
N ILE A 524 6.54 43.96 14.04
CA ILE A 524 6.80 43.39 12.70
C ILE A 524 6.43 41.91 12.72
N LEU A 525 6.92 41.16 13.72
CA LEU A 525 6.66 39.74 13.81
C LEU A 525 5.16 39.43 13.98
N ALA A 526 4.46 40.19 14.83
CA ALA A 526 3.02 40.03 15.03
C ALA A 526 2.23 40.32 13.75
N LEU A 527 2.57 41.40 13.03
CA LEU A 527 1.93 41.77 11.77
C LEU A 527 2.21 40.75 10.65
N GLU A 528 3.44 40.25 10.54
CA GLU A 528 3.76 39.21 9.55
C GLU A 528 2.93 37.94 9.79
N GLN A 529 2.77 37.52 11.06
CA GLN A 529 1.92 36.39 11.41
C GLN A 529 0.45 36.63 11.08
N GLU A 530 -0.07 37.82 11.36
CA GLU A 530 -1.45 38.19 11.07
C GLU A 530 -1.71 38.18 9.54
N ILE A 531 -0.84 38.82 8.77
CA ILE A 531 -0.95 38.89 7.31
C ILE A 531 -0.88 37.49 6.71
N PHE A 532 0.08 36.67 7.13
CA PHE A 532 0.20 35.30 6.65
C PHE A 532 -1.03 34.45 7.02
N GLY A 533 -1.54 34.59 8.24
CA GLY A 533 -2.77 33.91 8.67
C GLY A 533 -3.96 34.26 7.78
N LYS A 534 -4.15 35.54 7.45
CA LYS A 534 -5.21 36.01 6.52
C LYS A 534 -5.01 35.47 5.11
N LEU A 535 -3.76 35.39 4.63
CA LEU A 535 -3.46 34.78 3.33
C LEU A 535 -3.88 33.30 3.31
N VAL A 536 -3.47 32.52 4.32
CA VAL A 536 -3.82 31.09 4.42
C VAL A 536 -5.34 30.89 4.47
N GLU A 537 -6.06 31.73 5.21
CA GLU A 537 -7.52 31.67 5.30
C GLU A 537 -8.19 31.99 3.96
N TRP A 538 -7.70 32.99 3.23
CA TRP A 538 -8.16 33.33 1.88
C TRP A 538 -7.88 32.23 0.85
N MET A 539 -6.79 31.48 1.02
CA MET A 539 -6.43 30.38 0.11
C MET A 539 -7.40 29.18 0.19
N LEU A 540 -8.17 29.03 1.27
CA LEU A 540 -9.07 27.89 1.48
C LEU A 540 -10.11 27.73 0.36
N GLN A 541 -10.54 28.83 -0.27
CA GLN A 541 -11.50 28.79 -1.38
C GLN A 541 -10.97 28.11 -2.65
N PHE A 542 -9.65 27.93 -2.78
CA PHE A 542 -9.02 27.33 -3.97
C PHE A 542 -8.67 25.85 -3.80
N ILE A 543 -9.00 25.24 -2.65
CA ILE A 543 -8.68 23.83 -2.35
C ILE A 543 -9.14 22.90 -3.48
N GLY A 544 -10.40 23.01 -3.92
CA GLY A 544 -10.95 22.15 -4.96
C GLY A 544 -10.22 22.27 -6.30
N SER A 545 -9.90 23.49 -6.74
CA SER A 545 -9.18 23.72 -8.00
C SER A 545 -7.74 23.17 -7.95
N VAL A 546 -7.06 23.31 -6.81
CA VAL A 546 -5.69 22.79 -6.63
C VAL A 546 -5.69 21.26 -6.55
N GLN A 547 -6.65 20.64 -5.85
CA GLN A 547 -6.80 19.18 -5.81
C GLN A 547 -7.13 18.61 -7.20
N GLN A 548 -7.98 19.27 -7.98
CA GLN A 548 -8.26 18.88 -9.36
C GLN A 548 -7.00 18.93 -10.23
N ASN A 549 -6.22 20.01 -10.12
CA ASN A 549 -4.93 20.10 -10.81
C ASN A 549 -3.99 18.97 -10.39
N ALA A 550 -3.88 18.69 -9.09
CA ALA A 550 -3.03 17.61 -8.58
C ALA A 550 -3.41 16.25 -9.18
N ALA A 551 -4.70 15.91 -9.21
CA ALA A 551 -5.20 14.66 -9.79
C ALA A 551 -4.92 14.55 -11.31
N LEU A 552 -5.13 15.63 -12.07
CA LEU A 552 -4.90 15.66 -13.52
C LEU A 552 -3.41 15.60 -13.86
N ILE A 553 -2.56 16.30 -13.10
CA ILE A 553 -1.10 16.22 -13.27
C ILE A 553 -0.59 14.83 -12.87
N ALA A 554 -1.10 14.23 -11.80
CA ALA A 554 -0.77 12.86 -11.42
C ALA A 554 -1.14 11.87 -12.56
N GLN A 555 -2.33 12.01 -13.14
CA GLN A 555 -2.76 11.21 -14.29
C GLN A 555 -1.82 11.39 -15.49
N LEU A 556 -1.47 12.63 -15.82
CA LEU A 556 -0.57 12.92 -16.94
C LEU A 556 0.84 12.38 -16.69
N ASP A 557 1.34 12.44 -15.46
CA ASP A 557 2.64 11.88 -15.05
C ASP A 557 2.66 10.35 -15.19
N CYS A 558 1.60 9.64 -14.77
CA CYS A 558 1.46 8.21 -15.02
C CYS A 558 1.48 7.86 -16.52
N LEU A 559 0.79 8.64 -17.36
CA LEU A 559 0.76 8.44 -18.81
C LEU A 559 2.13 8.74 -19.45
N CYS A 560 2.83 9.78 -18.98
CA CYS A 560 4.21 10.05 -19.38
C CYS A 560 5.17 8.93 -18.95
N SER A 561 4.95 8.36 -17.77
CA SER A 561 5.68 7.20 -17.25
C SER A 561 5.50 5.99 -18.16
N PHE A 562 4.26 5.65 -18.55
CA PHE A 562 3.99 4.57 -19.50
C PHE A 562 4.60 4.82 -20.88
N ALA A 563 4.53 6.04 -21.42
CA ALA A 563 5.16 6.37 -22.70
C ALA A 563 6.70 6.26 -22.64
N THR A 564 7.31 6.72 -21.54
CA THR A 564 8.75 6.60 -21.31
C THR A 564 9.16 5.13 -21.22
N GLN A 565 8.45 4.33 -20.43
CA GLN A 565 8.70 2.90 -20.30
C GLN A 565 8.53 2.17 -21.63
N ALA A 566 7.49 2.50 -22.40
CA ALA A 566 7.24 1.89 -23.69
C ALA A 566 8.38 2.14 -24.68
N LYS A 567 8.94 3.35 -24.67
CA LYS A 567 10.10 3.72 -25.47
C LYS A 567 11.38 3.00 -25.04
N GLU A 568 11.66 2.96 -23.74
CA GLU A 568 12.89 2.37 -23.20
C GLU A 568 12.93 0.84 -23.27
N ALA A 569 11.78 0.18 -23.17
CA ALA A 569 11.66 -1.27 -23.12
C ALA A 569 11.05 -1.89 -24.39
N ASN A 570 10.82 -1.07 -25.43
CA ASN A 570 10.18 -1.47 -26.68
C ASN A 570 8.85 -2.19 -26.45
N TYR A 571 7.94 -1.54 -25.72
CA TYR A 571 6.60 -2.08 -25.50
C TYR A 571 5.65 -1.64 -26.62
N THR A 572 4.67 -2.50 -26.91
CA THR A 572 3.72 -2.28 -28.00
C THR A 572 2.33 -1.96 -27.44
N ARG A 573 1.57 -1.16 -28.17
CA ARG A 573 0.16 -0.89 -27.85
C ARG A 573 -0.66 -2.18 -27.99
N PRO A 574 -1.36 -2.64 -26.94
CA PRO A 574 -2.29 -3.76 -27.08
C PRO A 574 -3.56 -3.33 -27.82
N LEU A 575 -4.15 -4.25 -28.57
CA LEU A 575 -5.47 -4.12 -29.17
C LEU A 575 -6.51 -4.73 -28.24
N LEU A 576 -7.39 -3.90 -27.69
CA LEU A 576 -8.53 -4.35 -26.89
C LEU A 576 -9.78 -4.44 -27.77
N ASP A 577 -10.47 -5.58 -27.72
CA ASP A 577 -11.75 -5.79 -28.38
C ASP A 577 -12.76 -6.48 -27.44
N ASP A 578 -13.96 -6.77 -27.95
CA ASP A 578 -15.04 -7.37 -27.16
C ASP A 578 -14.98 -8.91 -27.12
N THR A 579 -13.97 -9.52 -27.75
CA THR A 579 -13.83 -10.99 -27.80
C THR A 579 -13.51 -11.57 -26.41
N PHE A 580 -13.42 -12.90 -26.34
CA PHE A 580 -12.89 -13.59 -25.17
C PHE A 580 -11.43 -14.00 -25.35
N ASP A 581 -10.83 -13.68 -26.49
CA ASP A 581 -9.54 -14.19 -26.91
C ASP A 581 -8.41 -13.49 -26.14
N LEU A 582 -7.30 -14.20 -26.01
CA LEU A 582 -6.03 -13.65 -25.54
C LEU A 582 -4.95 -14.15 -26.48
N ASP A 583 -4.46 -13.28 -27.36
CA ASP A 583 -3.37 -13.56 -28.30
C ASP A 583 -2.18 -12.65 -28.01
N ILE A 584 -1.08 -13.24 -27.54
CA ILE A 584 0.18 -12.58 -27.22
C ILE A 584 1.24 -13.13 -28.16
N LYS A 585 1.91 -12.26 -28.93
CA LYS A 585 3.03 -12.60 -29.80
C LYS A 585 4.35 -12.09 -29.24
N GLU A 586 5.33 -12.98 -29.12
CA GLU A 586 6.66 -12.71 -28.57
C GLU A 586 6.58 -11.91 -27.26
N GLY A 587 5.74 -12.38 -26.33
CA GLY A 587 5.60 -11.79 -25.00
C GLY A 587 6.86 -12.02 -24.15
N ARG A 588 7.14 -11.06 -23.26
CA ARG A 588 8.29 -11.07 -22.35
C ARG A 588 7.85 -10.73 -20.93
N HIS A 589 8.52 -11.30 -19.94
CA HIS A 589 8.24 -10.99 -18.54
C HIS A 589 8.88 -9.63 -18.18
N PRO A 590 8.10 -8.60 -17.80
CA PRO A 590 8.58 -7.21 -17.68
C PRO A 590 9.68 -7.04 -16.61
N VAL A 591 9.64 -7.81 -15.53
CA VAL A 591 10.68 -7.78 -14.49
C VAL A 591 11.92 -8.58 -14.87
N ILE A 592 11.77 -9.86 -15.22
CA ILE A 592 12.90 -10.74 -15.53
C ILE A 592 13.72 -10.22 -16.71
N GLU A 593 13.10 -9.65 -17.75
CA GLU A 593 13.85 -9.11 -18.90
C GLU A 593 14.84 -7.99 -18.51
N LYS A 594 14.57 -7.25 -17.43
CA LYS A 594 15.45 -6.17 -16.94
C LYS A 594 16.51 -6.65 -15.96
N GLN A 595 16.32 -7.81 -15.35
CA GLN A 595 17.29 -8.40 -14.42
C GLN A 595 18.33 -9.28 -15.12
N LEU A 596 18.07 -9.72 -16.35
CA LEU A 596 19.01 -10.54 -17.09
C LEU A 596 20.27 -9.74 -17.48
N PRO A 597 21.45 -10.38 -17.50
CA PRO A 597 22.68 -9.78 -18.00
C PRO A 597 22.53 -9.27 -19.45
N PRO A 598 23.24 -8.19 -19.86
CA PRO A 598 23.14 -7.62 -21.21
C PRO A 598 23.46 -8.61 -22.34
N ASP A 599 24.27 -9.64 -22.05
CA ASP A 599 24.69 -10.70 -22.96
C ASP A 599 23.72 -11.91 -23.00
N ALA A 600 22.68 -11.93 -22.16
CA ALA A 600 21.69 -12.99 -22.08
C ALA A 600 20.26 -12.45 -22.33
N PRO A 601 19.81 -12.32 -23.60
CA PRO A 601 18.50 -11.79 -23.89
C PRO A 601 17.36 -12.68 -23.35
N TYR A 602 16.25 -12.06 -22.98
CA TYR A 602 15.03 -12.78 -22.61
C TYR A 602 14.46 -13.52 -23.84
N ILE A 603 14.09 -14.78 -23.67
CA ILE A 603 13.47 -15.58 -24.73
C ILE A 603 11.95 -15.33 -24.71
N ALA A 604 11.46 -14.65 -25.73
CA ALA A 604 10.07 -14.29 -25.87
C ALA A 604 9.19 -15.47 -26.33
N ASN A 605 7.92 -15.48 -25.91
CA ASN A 605 7.00 -16.60 -26.11
C ASN A 605 5.62 -16.15 -26.59
N ASP A 606 5.02 -16.96 -27.47
CA ASP A 606 3.65 -16.78 -27.93
C ASP A 606 2.70 -17.48 -26.96
N VAL A 607 1.54 -16.86 -26.69
CA VAL A 607 0.45 -17.46 -25.90
C VAL A 607 -0.87 -17.11 -26.57
N PHE A 608 -1.66 -18.13 -26.87
CA PHE A 608 -3.01 -17.98 -27.43
C PHE A 608 -4.01 -18.72 -26.55
N LEU A 609 -5.10 -18.09 -26.14
CA LEU A 609 -6.19 -18.73 -25.39
C LEU A 609 -7.53 -18.20 -25.90
N ASP A 610 -8.48 -19.08 -26.16
CA ASP A 610 -9.87 -18.75 -26.50
C ASP A 610 -10.84 -19.62 -25.68
N ARG A 611 -12.15 -19.47 -25.84
CA ARG A 611 -13.14 -20.30 -25.11
C ARG A 611 -13.52 -21.59 -25.82
N ASP A 612 -13.21 -21.70 -27.11
CA ASP A 612 -13.83 -22.68 -27.99
C ASP A 612 -12.87 -23.77 -28.48
N ASN A 613 -11.59 -23.43 -28.71
CA ASN A 613 -10.59 -24.32 -29.31
C ASN A 613 -9.40 -24.60 -28.39
N GLN A 614 -8.92 -23.61 -27.64
CA GLN A 614 -7.75 -23.67 -26.77
C GLN A 614 -8.02 -22.89 -25.48
N GLN A 615 -8.89 -23.45 -24.63
CA GLN A 615 -9.25 -22.90 -23.33
C GLN A 615 -8.15 -23.15 -22.29
N ILE A 616 -7.58 -24.35 -22.29
CA ILE A 616 -6.59 -24.78 -21.30
C ILE A 616 -5.32 -25.17 -22.04
N ILE A 617 -4.20 -24.53 -21.68
CA ILE A 617 -2.87 -24.98 -22.10
C ILE A 617 -2.22 -25.75 -20.95
N MET A 618 -1.93 -27.02 -21.19
CA MET A 618 -1.12 -27.86 -20.30
C MET A 618 0.35 -27.64 -20.60
N ILE A 619 1.11 -27.07 -19.67
CA ILE A 619 2.54 -26.77 -19.81
C ILE A 619 3.36 -27.79 -19.05
N THR A 620 4.07 -28.63 -19.80
CA THR A 620 5.03 -29.60 -19.24
C THR A 620 6.46 -29.16 -19.47
N GLY A 621 7.39 -29.75 -18.70
CA GLY A 621 8.82 -29.52 -18.86
C GLY A 621 9.55 -29.53 -17.51
N PRO A 622 10.89 -29.66 -17.53
CA PRO A 622 11.67 -29.78 -16.31
C PRO A 622 11.59 -28.54 -15.42
N ASN A 623 11.96 -28.70 -14.15
CA ASN A 623 12.09 -27.58 -13.23
C ASN A 623 13.17 -26.61 -13.73
N MET A 624 13.00 -25.31 -13.47
CA MET A 624 13.86 -24.23 -13.98
C MET A 624 13.80 -23.99 -15.51
N SER A 625 12.92 -24.68 -16.25
CA SER A 625 12.76 -24.45 -17.70
C SER A 625 12.11 -23.09 -18.04
N GLY A 626 11.41 -22.48 -17.10
CA GLY A 626 10.71 -21.19 -17.29
C GLY A 626 9.18 -21.26 -17.27
N LYS A 627 8.57 -22.39 -16.92
CA LYS A 627 7.10 -22.56 -16.83
C LYS A 627 6.42 -21.42 -16.03
N SER A 628 6.80 -21.25 -14.76
CA SER A 628 6.23 -20.21 -13.89
C SER A 628 6.45 -18.79 -14.41
N ALA A 629 7.56 -18.54 -15.13
CA ALA A 629 7.83 -17.24 -15.73
C ALA A 629 6.84 -16.93 -16.87
N ILE A 630 6.47 -17.92 -17.69
CA ILE A 630 5.47 -17.77 -18.77
C ILE A 630 4.08 -17.52 -18.18
N LEU A 631 3.70 -18.24 -17.12
CA LEU A 631 2.44 -18.03 -16.41
C LEU A 631 2.34 -16.58 -15.91
N ARG A 632 3.30 -16.16 -15.08
CA ARG A 632 3.31 -14.79 -14.52
C ARG A 632 3.38 -13.73 -15.61
N GLN A 633 4.21 -13.92 -16.63
CA GLN A 633 4.30 -13.02 -17.78
C GLN A 633 2.92 -12.76 -18.40
N THR A 634 2.13 -13.80 -18.61
CA THR A 634 0.82 -13.70 -19.26
C THR A 634 -0.12 -12.81 -18.43
N ALA A 635 -0.22 -13.04 -17.12
CA ALA A 635 -1.04 -12.20 -16.24
C ALA A 635 -0.51 -10.76 -16.16
N LEU A 636 0.81 -10.55 -16.10
CA LEU A 636 1.40 -9.21 -16.05
C LEU A 636 1.15 -8.42 -17.34
N ILE A 637 1.17 -9.07 -18.51
CA ILE A 637 0.83 -8.43 -19.79
C ILE A 637 -0.63 -7.97 -19.80
N VAL A 638 -1.56 -8.85 -19.38
CA VAL A 638 -3.00 -8.53 -19.25
C VAL A 638 -3.22 -7.37 -18.27
N LEU A 639 -2.55 -7.40 -17.13
CA LEU A 639 -2.62 -6.35 -16.11
C LEU A 639 -2.16 -5.00 -16.67
N LEU A 640 -0.99 -4.95 -17.32
CA LEU A 640 -0.45 -3.72 -17.91
C LEU A 640 -1.37 -3.16 -19.00
N ALA A 641 -1.93 -4.02 -19.85
CA ALA A 641 -2.90 -3.61 -20.88
C ALA A 641 -4.13 -2.93 -20.24
N GLN A 642 -4.72 -3.53 -19.21
CA GLN A 642 -5.91 -2.99 -18.54
C GLN A 642 -5.62 -1.82 -17.58
N MET A 643 -4.36 -1.59 -17.21
CA MET A 643 -3.92 -0.35 -16.58
C MET A 643 -3.86 0.83 -17.59
N GLY A 644 -3.84 0.55 -18.89
CA GLY A 644 -3.64 1.55 -19.95
C GLY A 644 -2.17 1.76 -20.33
N SER A 645 -1.28 0.85 -19.92
CA SER A 645 0.12 0.82 -20.33
C SER A 645 0.27 0.04 -21.63
N PHE A 646 1.34 0.33 -22.37
CA PHE A 646 1.80 -0.59 -23.42
C PHE A 646 2.42 -1.83 -22.77
N VAL A 647 2.54 -2.91 -23.54
CA VAL A 647 2.89 -4.24 -23.03
C VAL A 647 4.18 -4.80 -23.61
N PRO A 648 4.94 -5.63 -22.85
CA PRO A 648 6.21 -6.23 -23.27
C PRO A 648 6.02 -7.36 -24.30
N ALA A 649 5.54 -7.04 -25.50
CA ALA A 649 5.28 -8.01 -26.56
C ALA A 649 5.45 -7.36 -27.95
N SER A 650 5.56 -8.18 -29.00
CA SER A 650 5.54 -7.69 -30.38
C SER A 650 4.14 -7.31 -30.84
N ALA A 651 3.11 -8.04 -30.38
CA ALA A 651 1.70 -7.72 -30.58
C ALA A 651 0.86 -8.39 -29.48
N VAL A 652 -0.22 -7.73 -29.06
CA VAL A 652 -1.23 -8.31 -28.17
C VAL A 652 -2.61 -7.93 -28.70
N ARG A 653 -3.50 -8.92 -28.82
CA ARG A 653 -4.93 -8.74 -29.03
C ARG A 653 -5.67 -9.47 -27.93
N MET A 654 -6.55 -8.78 -27.21
CA MET A 654 -7.28 -9.40 -26.12
C MET A 654 -8.64 -8.77 -25.85
N GLY A 655 -9.56 -9.59 -25.36
CA GLY A 655 -10.73 -9.14 -24.62
C GLY A 655 -10.39 -8.69 -23.21
N CYS A 656 -11.15 -7.76 -22.64
CA CYS A 656 -10.99 -7.40 -21.22
C CYS A 656 -11.21 -8.64 -20.33
N VAL A 657 -10.30 -8.81 -19.35
CA VAL A 657 -10.37 -9.79 -18.27
C VAL A 657 -11.02 -9.14 -17.05
N ASP A 658 -11.87 -9.87 -16.34
CA ASP A 658 -12.57 -9.38 -15.16
C ASP A 658 -11.97 -9.91 -13.86
N LYS A 659 -11.34 -11.09 -13.87
CA LYS A 659 -10.66 -11.72 -12.73
C LYS A 659 -9.36 -12.40 -13.16
N ILE A 660 -8.31 -12.22 -12.37
CA ILE A 660 -7.04 -12.94 -12.52
C ILE A 660 -6.83 -13.77 -11.27
N PHE A 661 -6.65 -15.07 -11.46
CA PHE A 661 -6.37 -16.03 -10.40
C PHE A 661 -5.00 -16.64 -10.62
N THR A 662 -4.21 -16.73 -9.56
CA THR A 662 -2.90 -17.36 -9.65
C THR A 662 -2.60 -18.25 -8.46
N ARG A 663 -2.14 -19.45 -8.76
CA ARG A 663 -1.56 -20.41 -7.84
C ARG A 663 -0.15 -20.71 -8.32
N VAL A 664 0.85 -19.97 -7.82
CA VAL A 664 2.26 -20.11 -8.24
C VAL A 664 3.15 -20.41 -7.03
N GLY A 665 3.51 -21.69 -6.86
CA GLY A 665 4.50 -22.15 -5.90
C GLY A 665 4.00 -22.41 -4.47
N ALA A 666 4.71 -23.25 -3.71
CA ALA A 666 4.42 -23.47 -2.29
C ALA A 666 5.07 -22.37 -1.44
N SER A 667 4.27 -21.58 -0.73
CA SER A 667 4.75 -20.74 0.36
C SER A 667 4.32 -21.36 1.67
N ASP A 668 5.29 -21.79 2.48
CA ASP A 668 5.00 -22.34 3.80
C ASP A 668 4.37 -21.26 4.70
N ASN A 669 3.27 -21.60 5.37
CA ASN A 669 2.68 -20.75 6.41
C ASN A 669 2.88 -21.40 7.79
N ILE A 670 4.15 -21.72 8.11
CA ILE A 670 4.57 -22.45 9.32
C ILE A 670 4.03 -21.77 10.59
N SER A 671 3.98 -20.44 10.58
CA SER A 671 3.52 -19.60 11.68
C SER A 671 2.02 -19.71 12.01
N MET A 672 1.17 -20.15 11.07
CA MET A 672 -0.28 -20.32 11.29
C MET A 672 -0.69 -21.79 11.52
N GLY A 673 0.26 -22.74 11.45
CA GLY A 673 -0.01 -24.17 11.68
C GLY A 673 -0.78 -24.87 10.55
N GLU A 674 -0.95 -24.22 9.39
CA GLU A 674 -1.61 -24.82 8.23
C GLU A 674 -0.63 -25.63 7.38
N SER A 675 -1.05 -26.84 6.97
CA SER A 675 -0.28 -27.67 6.03
C SER A 675 -0.20 -26.99 4.66
N THR A 676 0.96 -27.07 4.00
CA THR A 676 1.18 -26.53 2.64
C THR A 676 0.14 -27.03 1.64
N PHE A 677 -0.26 -28.30 1.76
CA PHE A 677 -1.29 -28.89 0.93
C PHE A 677 -2.69 -28.33 1.23
N MET A 678 -3.02 -28.05 2.49
CA MET A 678 -4.31 -27.47 2.84
C MET A 678 -4.43 -26.03 2.32
N VAL A 679 -3.37 -25.23 2.44
CA VAL A 679 -3.32 -23.88 1.86
C VAL A 679 -3.52 -23.95 0.34
N GLU A 680 -2.85 -24.89 -0.32
CA GLU A 680 -3.00 -25.13 -1.76
C GLU A 680 -4.44 -25.51 -2.16
N MET A 681 -5.10 -26.37 -1.39
CA MET A 681 -6.49 -26.74 -1.64
C MET A 681 -7.46 -25.58 -1.38
N ASN A 682 -7.24 -24.77 -0.34
CA ASN A 682 -8.03 -23.58 -0.08
C ASN A 682 -7.87 -22.51 -1.17
N GLU A 683 -6.64 -22.28 -1.64
CA GLU A 683 -6.35 -21.39 -2.77
C GLU A 683 -7.09 -21.87 -4.03
N THR A 684 -6.99 -23.17 -4.34
CA THR A 684 -7.68 -23.78 -5.49
C THR A 684 -9.20 -23.70 -5.36
N ALA A 685 -9.76 -23.99 -4.19
CA ALA A 685 -11.19 -23.88 -3.94
C ALA A 685 -11.70 -22.44 -4.12
N SER A 686 -10.93 -21.44 -3.68
CA SER A 686 -11.24 -20.03 -3.91
C SER A 686 -11.34 -19.69 -5.40
N ILE A 687 -10.41 -20.22 -6.22
CA ILE A 687 -10.44 -20.06 -7.69
C ILE A 687 -11.72 -20.66 -8.26
N LEU A 688 -12.01 -21.93 -7.94
CA LEU A 688 -13.13 -22.67 -8.52
C LEU A 688 -14.50 -22.06 -8.16
N ASN A 689 -14.66 -21.59 -6.93
CA ASN A 689 -15.91 -20.98 -6.47
C ASN A 689 -16.18 -19.58 -7.04
N ASN A 690 -15.16 -18.91 -7.60
CA ASN A 690 -15.24 -17.52 -8.03
C ASN A 690 -15.07 -17.32 -9.55
N LEU A 691 -15.19 -18.37 -10.36
CA LEU A 691 -15.01 -18.32 -11.81
C LEU A 691 -16.03 -17.42 -12.53
N SER A 692 -15.57 -16.76 -13.60
CA SER A 692 -16.40 -15.98 -14.52
C SER A 692 -15.96 -16.19 -15.98
N GLU A 693 -16.78 -15.74 -16.92
CA GLU A 693 -16.52 -15.94 -18.37
C GLU A 693 -15.25 -15.23 -18.89
N ARG A 694 -14.82 -14.19 -18.18
CA ARG A 694 -13.64 -13.39 -18.53
C ARG A 694 -12.46 -13.64 -17.58
N SER A 695 -12.50 -14.72 -16.79
CA SER A 695 -11.43 -15.11 -15.88
C SER A 695 -10.18 -15.59 -16.63
N LEU A 696 -9.01 -15.19 -16.12
CA LEU A 696 -7.70 -15.76 -16.46
C LEU A 696 -7.14 -16.52 -15.25
N ILE A 697 -6.80 -17.79 -15.45
CA ILE A 697 -6.41 -18.71 -14.38
C ILE A 697 -5.00 -19.22 -14.64
N LEU A 698 -4.11 -19.07 -13.66
CA LEU A 698 -2.74 -19.57 -13.68
C LEU A 698 -2.56 -20.61 -12.58
N LEU A 699 -2.35 -21.87 -12.96
CA LEU A 699 -2.15 -22.97 -12.02
C LEU A 699 -0.74 -23.53 -12.22
N ASP A 700 0.06 -23.63 -11.15
CA ASP A 700 1.44 -24.12 -11.20
C ASP A 700 1.67 -25.25 -10.19
N GLU A 701 1.94 -26.46 -10.69
CA GLU A 701 2.29 -27.66 -9.92
C GLU A 701 1.28 -28.04 -8.82
N ILE A 702 -0.02 -27.98 -9.11
CA ILE A 702 -1.07 -28.47 -8.19
C ILE A 702 -0.95 -29.98 -7.96
N GLY A 703 -1.22 -30.43 -6.74
CA GLY A 703 -1.20 -31.82 -6.29
C GLY A 703 0.13 -32.26 -5.67
N ARG A 704 1.13 -31.37 -5.61
CA ARG A 704 2.50 -31.76 -5.23
C ARG A 704 2.67 -32.10 -3.74
N GLY A 705 1.80 -31.60 -2.87
CA GLY A 705 1.88 -31.79 -1.42
C GLY A 705 1.36 -33.14 -0.88
N THR A 706 0.93 -34.06 -1.75
CA THR A 706 0.30 -35.34 -1.38
C THR A 706 0.90 -36.53 -2.14
N SER A 707 0.33 -37.73 -1.98
CA SER A 707 0.73 -38.92 -2.73
C SER A 707 0.60 -38.70 -4.25
N THR A 708 1.47 -39.31 -5.05
CA THR A 708 1.51 -39.06 -6.50
C THR A 708 0.16 -39.31 -7.18
N TYR A 709 -0.50 -40.42 -6.85
CA TYR A 709 -1.80 -40.76 -7.45
C TYR A 709 -2.93 -39.85 -6.97
N ASP A 710 -2.95 -39.45 -5.70
CA ASP A 710 -3.93 -38.47 -5.23
C ASP A 710 -3.72 -37.12 -5.91
N GLY A 711 -2.46 -36.68 -6.05
CA GLY A 711 -2.09 -35.43 -6.70
C GLY A 711 -2.49 -35.39 -8.17
N ILE A 712 -2.20 -36.47 -8.93
CA ILE A 712 -2.64 -36.62 -10.32
C ILE A 712 -4.17 -36.59 -10.41
N SER A 713 -4.86 -37.35 -9.55
CA SER A 713 -6.33 -37.45 -9.56
C SER A 713 -7.00 -36.09 -9.29
N ILE A 714 -6.48 -35.33 -8.33
CA ILE A 714 -6.97 -33.99 -8.01
C ILE A 714 -6.71 -33.03 -9.17
N ALA A 715 -5.49 -33.02 -9.73
CA ALA A 715 -5.14 -32.17 -10.85
C ALA A 715 -5.98 -32.47 -12.11
N TRP A 716 -6.28 -33.74 -12.35
CA TRP A 716 -7.16 -34.19 -13.43
C TRP A 716 -8.59 -33.68 -13.21
N ALA A 717 -9.16 -33.93 -12.03
CA ALA A 717 -10.52 -33.51 -11.69
C ALA A 717 -10.70 -31.98 -11.75
N ILE A 718 -9.71 -31.21 -11.31
CA ILE A 718 -9.71 -29.74 -11.43
C ILE A 718 -9.72 -29.31 -12.90
N SER A 719 -8.88 -29.95 -13.73
CA SER A 719 -8.77 -29.62 -15.15
C SER A 719 -10.05 -29.92 -15.91
N GLU A 720 -10.65 -31.07 -15.62
CA GLU A 720 -11.96 -31.48 -16.14
C GLU A 720 -13.06 -30.52 -15.68
N TYR A 721 -13.13 -30.21 -14.38
CA TYR A 721 -14.08 -29.24 -13.85
C TYR A 721 -13.97 -27.89 -14.56
N LEU A 722 -12.74 -27.36 -14.73
CA LEU A 722 -12.51 -26.10 -15.45
C LEU A 722 -12.93 -26.17 -16.92
N HIS A 723 -12.70 -27.31 -17.57
CA HIS A 723 -13.11 -27.53 -18.95
C HIS A 723 -14.64 -27.54 -19.09
N GLU A 724 -15.34 -28.27 -18.23
CA GLU A 724 -16.81 -28.44 -18.29
C GLU A 724 -17.58 -27.27 -17.67
N HIS A 725 -16.95 -26.44 -16.84
CA HIS A 725 -17.61 -25.32 -16.19
C HIS A 725 -18.23 -24.34 -17.22
N PRO A 726 -19.49 -23.87 -17.02
CA PRO A 726 -20.16 -22.98 -17.98
C PRO A 726 -19.38 -21.70 -18.31
N SER A 727 -18.68 -21.16 -17.32
CA SER A 727 -17.84 -19.96 -17.50
C SER A 727 -16.70 -20.17 -18.50
N ARG A 728 -16.16 -21.39 -18.63
CA ARG A 728 -15.01 -21.71 -19.51
C ARG A 728 -13.86 -20.70 -19.39
N GLY A 729 -13.39 -20.48 -18.16
CA GLY A 729 -12.27 -19.57 -17.89
C GLY A 729 -11.01 -19.99 -18.64
N LYS A 730 -10.22 -19.02 -19.10
CA LYS A 730 -8.97 -19.27 -19.83
C LYS A 730 -7.88 -19.68 -18.85
N THR A 731 -7.20 -20.81 -19.09
CA THR A 731 -6.32 -21.43 -18.11
C THR A 731 -4.93 -21.76 -18.68
N LEU A 732 -3.90 -21.38 -17.96
CA LEU A 732 -2.54 -21.92 -18.12
C LEU A 732 -2.27 -22.85 -16.94
N PHE A 733 -2.08 -24.13 -17.22
CA PHE A 733 -1.80 -25.13 -16.20
C PHE A 733 -0.42 -25.73 -16.38
N ALA A 734 0.55 -25.26 -15.59
CA ALA A 734 1.87 -25.86 -15.52
C ALA A 734 1.87 -27.07 -14.59
N THR A 735 2.34 -28.21 -15.09
CA THR A 735 2.34 -29.46 -14.33
C THR A 735 3.61 -30.27 -14.53
N HIS A 736 3.91 -31.11 -13.54
CA HIS A 736 4.97 -32.12 -13.58
C HIS A 736 4.41 -33.52 -13.83
N TYR A 737 3.09 -33.70 -13.83
CA TYR A 737 2.42 -34.96 -14.14
C TYR A 737 2.33 -35.12 -15.66
N HIS A 738 2.98 -36.16 -16.18
CA HIS A 738 3.00 -36.46 -17.62
C HIS A 738 1.70 -37.12 -18.07
N GLU A 739 0.99 -37.76 -17.13
CA GLU A 739 -0.31 -38.41 -17.28
C GLU A 739 -1.37 -37.41 -17.76
N LEU A 740 -1.30 -36.15 -17.32
CA LEU A 740 -2.21 -35.09 -17.76
C LEU A 740 -2.07 -34.75 -19.26
N ASN A 741 -0.99 -35.16 -19.93
CA ASN A 741 -0.88 -34.97 -21.38
C ASN A 741 -1.98 -35.75 -22.13
N GLU A 742 -2.46 -36.87 -21.59
CA GLU A 742 -3.50 -37.69 -22.23
C GLU A 742 -4.86 -36.97 -22.28
N MET A 743 -5.06 -35.95 -21.43
CA MET A 743 -6.31 -35.16 -21.43
C MET A 743 -6.60 -34.49 -22.77
N THR A 744 -5.59 -34.20 -23.61
CA THR A 744 -5.81 -33.60 -24.94
C THR A 744 -6.53 -34.55 -25.90
N GLU A 745 -6.51 -35.87 -25.64
CA GLU A 745 -7.21 -36.87 -26.45
C GLU A 745 -8.72 -36.87 -26.18
N THR A 746 -9.10 -36.63 -24.91
CA THR A 746 -10.51 -36.67 -24.46
C THR A 746 -11.17 -35.29 -24.50
N PHE A 747 -10.42 -34.23 -24.16
CA PHE A 747 -10.95 -32.87 -24.00
C PHE A 747 -10.46 -31.95 -25.11
N ALA A 748 -11.35 -31.64 -26.05
CA ALA A 748 -11.01 -30.90 -27.28
C ALA A 748 -10.37 -29.52 -27.03
N ARG A 749 -10.73 -28.82 -25.95
CA ARG A 749 -10.22 -27.47 -25.62
C ARG A 749 -8.94 -27.47 -24.80
N ILE A 750 -8.41 -28.64 -24.44
CA ILE A 750 -7.14 -28.81 -23.73
C ILE A 750 -6.03 -29.07 -24.76
N LYS A 751 -4.98 -28.25 -24.75
CA LYS A 751 -3.83 -28.38 -25.66
C LYS A 751 -2.52 -28.50 -24.88
N ASN A 752 -1.68 -29.45 -25.28
CA ASN A 752 -0.38 -29.66 -24.64
C ASN A 752 0.69 -28.76 -25.26
N TYR A 753 1.51 -28.18 -24.40
CA TYR A 753 2.72 -27.44 -24.71
C TYR A 753 3.84 -27.89 -23.78
N ASN A 754 5.07 -27.74 -24.25
CA ASN A 754 6.25 -27.94 -23.43
C ASN A 754 7.23 -26.79 -23.57
N VAL A 755 8.02 -26.57 -22.52
CA VAL A 755 9.14 -25.64 -22.59
C VAL A 755 10.38 -26.39 -23.10
N SER A 756 10.80 -26.04 -24.31
CA SER A 756 11.82 -26.77 -25.06
C SER A 756 13.19 -26.84 -24.35
N VAL A 757 13.80 -28.01 -24.51
CA VAL A 757 15.08 -28.39 -23.91
C VAL A 757 15.96 -28.99 -24.99
N LYS A 758 17.25 -28.61 -25.03
CA LYS A 758 18.24 -29.19 -25.94
C LYS A 758 19.26 -29.98 -25.15
N GLU A 759 19.33 -31.28 -25.42
CA GLU A 759 20.37 -32.15 -24.85
C GLU A 759 21.68 -31.98 -25.63
N LEU A 760 22.76 -31.72 -24.89
CA LEU A 760 24.13 -31.84 -25.36
C LEU A 760 24.76 -33.05 -24.67
N LYS A 761 25.83 -33.63 -25.26
CA LYS A 761 26.44 -34.90 -24.78
C LYS A 761 26.68 -34.96 -23.26
N ASP A 762 26.97 -33.84 -22.62
CA ASP A 762 27.22 -33.77 -21.17
C ASP A 762 26.32 -32.82 -20.38
N ASN A 763 25.56 -31.94 -21.04
CA ASN A 763 24.80 -30.84 -20.41
C ASN A 763 23.40 -30.71 -21.02
N VAL A 764 22.48 -30.14 -20.25
CA VAL A 764 21.12 -29.79 -20.70
C VAL A 764 21.03 -28.29 -20.85
N LEU A 765 20.65 -27.81 -22.04
CA LEU A 765 20.43 -26.40 -22.31
C LEU A 765 18.92 -26.11 -22.34
N PHE A 766 18.45 -25.28 -21.43
CA PHE A 766 17.06 -24.81 -21.44
C PHE A 766 16.90 -23.71 -22.48
N LEU A 767 16.17 -23.98 -23.56
CA LEU A 767 15.92 -23.00 -24.61
C LEU A 767 14.86 -21.97 -24.20
N ARG A 768 14.04 -22.28 -23.17
CA ARG A 768 12.99 -21.41 -22.61
C ARG A 768 11.94 -20.95 -23.64
N LYS A 769 11.80 -21.68 -24.76
CA LYS A 769 10.77 -21.45 -25.78
C LYS A 769 9.63 -22.45 -25.61
N LEU A 770 8.40 -21.93 -25.54
CA LEU A 770 7.16 -22.70 -25.49
C LEU A 770 6.87 -23.27 -26.88
N VAL A 771 6.70 -24.59 -26.97
CA VAL A 771 6.41 -25.29 -28.22
C VAL A 771 5.23 -26.25 -28.04
N PRO A 772 4.40 -26.48 -29.07
CA PRO A 772 3.31 -27.45 -29.00
C PRO A 772 3.80 -28.88 -28.71
N GLY A 773 2.97 -29.66 -28.00
CA GLY A 773 3.21 -31.06 -27.63
C GLY A 773 3.59 -31.25 -26.17
N GLY A 774 3.32 -32.44 -25.62
CA GLY A 774 3.73 -32.83 -24.26
C GLY A 774 5.17 -33.36 -24.23
N SER A 775 5.87 -33.18 -23.10
CA SER A 775 7.13 -33.90 -22.84
C SER A 775 6.82 -35.22 -22.14
N HIS A 776 7.43 -36.33 -22.59
CA HIS A 776 7.34 -37.65 -21.95
C HIS A 776 8.59 -38.01 -21.12
N HIS A 777 9.63 -37.16 -21.13
CA HIS A 777 10.88 -37.42 -20.41
C HIS A 777 11.07 -36.43 -19.26
N SER A 778 11.44 -36.97 -18.09
CA SER A 778 11.83 -36.19 -16.92
C SER A 778 13.34 -35.98 -16.90
N PHE A 779 13.77 -34.72 -16.87
CA PHE A 779 15.20 -34.36 -16.83
C PHE A 779 15.75 -34.22 -15.41
N GLY A 780 15.03 -34.70 -14.39
CA GLY A 780 15.41 -34.53 -12.98
C GLY A 780 16.81 -35.05 -12.65
N ILE A 781 17.19 -36.21 -13.21
CA ILE A 781 18.54 -36.79 -12.99
C ILE A 781 19.62 -35.93 -13.65
N HIS A 782 19.34 -35.30 -14.79
CA HIS A 782 20.27 -34.39 -15.44
C HIS A 782 20.43 -33.08 -14.66
N VAL A 783 19.35 -32.55 -14.09
CA VAL A 783 19.41 -31.38 -13.19
C VAL A 783 20.24 -31.72 -11.94
N ALA A 784 20.06 -32.92 -11.37
CA ALA A 784 20.88 -33.40 -10.27
C ALA A 784 22.38 -33.47 -10.65
N LYS A 785 22.71 -33.88 -11.88
CA LYS A 785 24.10 -33.84 -12.40
C LYS A 785 24.65 -32.41 -12.42
N MET A 786 23.88 -31.44 -12.90
CA MET A 786 24.30 -30.02 -12.93
C MET A 786 24.47 -29.43 -11.53
N ALA A 787 23.66 -29.86 -10.56
CA ALA A 787 23.79 -29.46 -9.16
C ALA A 787 25.04 -30.06 -8.47
N GLY A 788 25.81 -30.91 -9.17
CA GLY A 788 27.04 -31.51 -8.65
C GLY A 788 26.83 -32.80 -7.87
N MET A 789 25.69 -33.50 -8.06
CA MET A 789 25.43 -34.75 -7.34
C MET A 789 26.46 -35.84 -7.69
N PRO A 790 26.89 -36.67 -6.72
CA PRO A 790 27.91 -37.70 -6.94
C PRO A 790 27.52 -38.68 -8.06
N GLN A 791 28.48 -39.02 -8.92
CA GLN A 791 28.26 -39.94 -10.06
C GLN A 791 27.68 -41.29 -9.65
N ALA A 792 28.07 -41.84 -8.49
CA ALA A 792 27.52 -43.08 -7.97
C ALA A 792 26.01 -42.99 -7.72
N VAL A 793 25.52 -41.85 -7.22
CA VAL A 793 24.08 -41.60 -6.98
C VAL A 793 23.34 -41.48 -8.30
N LEU A 794 23.88 -40.73 -9.27
CA LEU A 794 23.29 -40.57 -10.60
C LEU A 794 23.18 -41.89 -11.37
N GLN A 795 24.21 -42.72 -11.32
CA GLN A 795 24.20 -44.06 -11.93
C GLN A 795 23.15 -44.97 -11.28
N ARG A 796 23.01 -44.91 -9.94
CA ARG A 796 21.98 -45.67 -9.22
C ARG A 796 20.57 -45.16 -9.55
N ALA A 797 20.36 -43.85 -9.57
CA ALA A 797 19.07 -43.23 -9.92
C ALA A 797 18.63 -43.63 -11.33
N ASN A 798 19.53 -43.60 -12.32
CA ASN A 798 19.23 -44.04 -13.69
C ASN A 798 18.85 -45.52 -13.78
N LYS A 799 19.49 -46.41 -13.00
CA LYS A 799 19.12 -47.83 -12.94
C LYS A 799 17.71 -48.03 -12.36
N ILE A 800 17.35 -47.24 -11.35
CA ILE A 800 16.02 -47.29 -10.73
C ILE A 800 14.97 -46.74 -11.70
N LEU A 801 15.22 -45.60 -12.34
CA LEU A 801 14.32 -45.00 -13.33
C LEU A 801 13.98 -45.98 -14.45
N LYS A 802 14.98 -46.65 -15.05
CA LYS A 802 14.76 -47.68 -16.08
C LYS A 802 13.92 -48.87 -15.60
N ARG A 803 13.90 -49.15 -14.29
CA ARG A 803 13.05 -50.20 -13.72
C ARG A 803 11.61 -49.72 -13.56
N LEU A 804 11.41 -48.48 -13.12
CA LEU A 804 10.09 -47.85 -12.98
C LEU A 804 9.42 -47.58 -14.33
N GLU A 805 10.17 -47.11 -15.34
CA GLU A 805 9.64 -46.95 -16.71
C GLU A 805 9.19 -48.28 -17.31
N LYS A 806 9.91 -49.37 -17.02
CA LYS A 806 9.51 -50.72 -17.46
C LYS A 806 8.27 -51.25 -16.75
N SER A 807 8.05 -50.90 -15.48
CA SER A 807 6.83 -51.30 -14.76
C SER A 807 5.61 -50.45 -15.14
N HIS A 808 5.80 -49.21 -15.57
CA HIS A 808 4.70 -48.34 -16.04
C HIS A 808 4.35 -48.54 -17.52
N ALA A 809 5.27 -49.06 -18.34
CA ALA A 809 5.00 -49.39 -19.75
C ALA A 809 4.23 -50.71 -19.94
N SER A 810 4.02 -51.48 -18.87
CA SER A 810 3.27 -52.73 -18.88
C SER A 810 2.18 -52.70 -17.81
N GLU A 811 0.92 -52.66 -18.30
CA GLU A 811 -0.33 -52.98 -17.59
C GLU A 811 -1.05 -51.83 -16.84
N GLU A 812 -2.34 -51.70 -17.19
CA GLU A 812 -3.51 -51.16 -16.43
C GLU A 812 -4.09 -49.75 -16.69
N LEU A 813 -3.35 -48.68 -16.99
CA LEU A 813 -3.99 -47.34 -17.03
C LEU A 813 -4.79 -47.00 -18.31
N THR A 814 -4.39 -47.50 -19.48
CA THR A 814 -5.01 -47.12 -20.77
C THR A 814 -6.32 -47.81 -21.12
N GLU A 815 -6.66 -48.93 -20.48
CA GLU A 815 -7.94 -49.64 -20.71
C GLU A 815 -8.99 -49.32 -19.63
N GLU A 816 -8.60 -49.12 -18.36
CA GLU A 816 -9.54 -48.79 -17.29
C GLU A 816 -10.05 -47.34 -17.37
N MET A 817 -9.20 -46.35 -17.72
CA MET A 817 -9.66 -44.94 -17.84
C MET A 817 -10.57 -44.70 -19.06
N LYS A 818 -10.46 -45.52 -20.12
CA LYS A 818 -11.40 -45.52 -21.24
C LYS A 818 -12.75 -46.16 -20.89
N ALA A 819 -12.81 -46.99 -19.85
CA ALA A 819 -14.07 -47.50 -19.30
C ALA A 819 -14.77 -46.44 -18.44
N VAL A 820 -14.03 -45.72 -17.58
CA VAL A 820 -14.59 -44.70 -16.68
C VAL A 820 -15.27 -43.54 -17.42
N SER A 821 -14.71 -43.06 -18.53
CA SER A 821 -15.31 -41.98 -19.35
C SER A 821 -16.53 -42.40 -20.19
N LYS A 822 -16.77 -43.70 -20.37
CA LYS A 822 -17.98 -44.23 -21.02
C LYS A 822 -19.05 -44.69 -20.03
N GLU A 823 -18.68 -44.94 -18.79
CA GLU A 823 -19.59 -45.50 -17.77
C GLU A 823 -20.51 -44.47 -17.11
N GLU A 824 -20.19 -43.17 -17.13
CA GLU A 824 -21.01 -42.14 -16.44
C GLU A 824 -22.36 -41.84 -17.10
N MET A 825 -22.60 -42.25 -18.36
CA MET A 825 -23.93 -42.13 -18.98
C MET A 825 -24.83 -43.36 -18.76
N GLN A 826 -24.33 -44.42 -18.08
CA GLN A 826 -25.06 -45.66 -17.78
C GLN A 826 -25.25 -45.95 -16.29
N LEU A 827 -24.68 -45.14 -15.40
CA LEU A 827 -24.71 -45.35 -13.94
C LEU A 827 -25.90 -44.69 -13.22
N SER A 828 -27.10 -44.82 -13.77
CA SER A 828 -28.34 -44.68 -12.99
C SER A 828 -28.97 -46.02 -12.61
N PHE A 829 -28.31 -47.16 -12.87
CA PHE A 829 -28.94 -48.48 -12.71
C PHE A 829 -28.17 -49.53 -11.89
N PHE A 830 -26.94 -49.27 -11.42
CA PHE A 830 -26.19 -50.23 -10.60
C PHE A 830 -25.44 -49.58 -9.44
N LYS A 831 -26.18 -49.11 -8.43
CA LYS A 831 -25.75 -49.17 -7.03
C LYS A 831 -26.93 -49.61 -6.17
N LEU A 832 -26.94 -50.89 -5.85
CA LEU A 832 -27.61 -51.43 -4.68
C LEU A 832 -26.57 -52.37 -4.08
N ASP A 833 -25.97 -51.95 -2.97
CA ASP A 833 -25.28 -52.84 -2.05
C ASP A 833 -26.29 -53.94 -1.68
N ASP A 834 -26.17 -55.11 -2.31
CA ASP A 834 -27.07 -56.25 -2.06
C ASP A 834 -26.65 -56.84 -0.71
N PRO A 835 -27.39 -56.61 0.38
CA PRO A 835 -26.95 -56.94 1.75
C PRO A 835 -26.66 -58.44 1.91
N LEU A 836 -27.27 -59.26 1.05
CA LEU A 836 -27.03 -60.70 0.97
C LEU A 836 -25.58 -61.03 0.54
N LEU A 837 -25.00 -60.25 -0.36
CA LEU A 837 -23.63 -60.48 -0.85
C LEU A 837 -22.59 -60.11 0.21
N GLU A 838 -22.86 -59.09 1.03
CA GLU A 838 -22.02 -58.79 2.20
C GLU A 838 -22.14 -59.87 3.28
N GLU A 839 -23.35 -60.32 3.59
CA GLU A 839 -23.58 -61.39 4.59
C GLU A 839 -22.92 -62.72 4.16
N LEU A 840 -23.02 -63.08 2.88
CA LEU A 840 -22.34 -64.26 2.31
C LEU A 840 -20.83 -64.14 2.35
N ARG A 841 -20.30 -62.93 2.12
CA ARG A 841 -18.86 -62.68 2.15
C ARG A 841 -18.32 -62.85 3.57
N GLU A 842 -19.00 -62.30 4.58
CA GLU A 842 -18.60 -62.48 5.98
C GLU A 842 -18.68 -63.95 6.42
N GLU A 843 -19.73 -64.67 6.02
CA GLU A 843 -19.90 -66.08 6.40
C GLU A 843 -18.82 -66.98 5.76
N ILE A 844 -18.42 -66.72 4.51
CA ILE A 844 -17.35 -67.47 3.84
C ILE A 844 -15.99 -67.19 4.49
N LEU A 845 -15.71 -65.93 4.85
CA LEU A 845 -14.45 -65.55 5.49
C LEU A 845 -14.32 -66.08 6.93
N GLY A 846 -15.46 -66.34 7.60
CA GLY A 846 -15.49 -66.91 8.95
C GLY A 846 -15.34 -68.43 9.03
N ILE A 847 -15.28 -69.15 7.91
CA ILE A 847 -15.16 -70.61 7.89
C ILE A 847 -13.69 -71.04 7.95
N ASP A 848 -13.33 -71.78 9.00
CA ASP A 848 -12.02 -72.43 9.12
C ASP A 848 -12.03 -73.81 8.44
N ILE A 849 -11.47 -73.83 7.22
CA ILE A 849 -11.49 -74.98 6.32
C ILE A 849 -10.71 -76.18 6.87
N ASP A 850 -9.70 -75.95 7.72
CA ASP A 850 -8.81 -76.99 8.22
C ASP A 850 -9.44 -77.81 9.36
N THR A 851 -10.58 -77.36 9.90
CA THR A 851 -11.26 -77.98 11.05
C THR A 851 -12.56 -78.70 10.67
N LEU A 852 -13.02 -78.58 9.42
CA LEU A 852 -14.28 -79.14 8.96
C LEU A 852 -14.13 -80.59 8.50
N THR A 853 -15.06 -81.44 8.93
CA THR A 853 -15.21 -82.77 8.32
C THR A 853 -15.83 -82.64 6.92
N PRO A 854 -15.59 -83.60 5.99
CA PRO A 854 -16.12 -83.54 4.63
C PRO A 854 -17.64 -83.38 4.54
N VAL A 855 -18.37 -83.92 5.54
CA VAL A 855 -19.83 -83.80 5.62
C VAL A 855 -20.25 -82.39 6.03
N GLU A 856 -19.55 -81.77 6.98
CA GLU A 856 -19.84 -80.41 7.45
C GLU A 856 -19.52 -79.37 6.36
N ALA A 857 -18.44 -79.56 5.61
CA ALA A 857 -18.12 -78.72 4.46
C ALA A 857 -19.23 -78.76 3.39
N LEU A 858 -19.75 -79.96 3.08
CA LEU A 858 -20.88 -80.13 2.16
C LEU A 858 -22.17 -79.50 2.69
N MET A 859 -22.42 -79.59 4.00
CA MET A 859 -23.59 -78.95 4.63
C MET A 859 -23.49 -77.43 4.58
N LYS A 860 -22.32 -76.85 4.87
CA LYS A 860 -22.10 -75.39 4.77
C LYS A 860 -22.22 -74.87 3.35
N LEU A 861 -21.70 -75.61 2.36
CA LEU A 861 -21.86 -75.26 0.94
C LEU A 861 -23.33 -75.29 0.50
N ASN A 862 -24.12 -76.22 1.06
CA ASN A 862 -25.56 -76.32 0.78
C ASN A 862 -26.36 -75.19 1.45
N GLU A 863 -25.91 -74.70 2.61
CA GLU A 863 -26.49 -73.56 3.32
C GLU A 863 -26.29 -72.25 2.55
N ILE A 864 -25.05 -71.97 2.12
CA ILE A 864 -24.68 -70.85 1.23
C ILE A 864 -25.50 -70.89 -0.07
N ARG A 865 -25.62 -72.09 -0.67
CA ARG A 865 -26.44 -72.30 -1.88
C ARG A 865 -27.93 -71.99 -1.63
N ARG A 866 -28.47 -72.32 -0.46
CA ARG A 866 -29.86 -72.00 -0.09
C ARG A 866 -30.09 -70.51 0.09
N MET A 867 -29.14 -69.78 0.69
CA MET A 867 -29.23 -68.32 0.87
C MET A 867 -29.29 -67.60 -0.49
N LEU A 868 -28.47 -68.04 -1.45
CA LEU A 868 -28.48 -67.53 -2.83
C LEU A 868 -29.79 -67.87 -3.59
N GLN A 869 -30.37 -69.06 -3.37
CA GLN A 869 -31.61 -69.47 -4.04
C GLN A 869 -32.87 -68.80 -3.48
N ARG A 870 -32.90 -68.44 -2.19
CA ARG A 870 -34.08 -67.83 -1.55
C ARG A 870 -34.41 -66.46 -2.17
N ASN A 871 -33.40 -65.68 -2.54
CA ASN A 871 -33.56 -64.36 -3.18
C ASN A 871 -33.75 -64.40 -4.71
N ALA A 872 -33.39 -65.50 -5.38
CA ALA A 872 -33.70 -65.68 -6.81
C ALA A 872 -35.21 -65.73 -7.09
N THR A 873 -36.00 -66.26 -6.14
CA THR A 873 -37.47 -66.34 -6.26
C THR A 873 -38.18 -64.99 -6.03
N VAL A 874 -37.54 -64.06 -5.31
CA VAL A 874 -38.10 -62.72 -5.05
C VAL A 874 -37.88 -61.77 -6.23
N LYS A 875 -36.77 -61.95 -6.99
CA LYS A 875 -36.48 -61.17 -8.22
C LYS A 875 -37.36 -61.53 -9.44
N LEU A 876 -38.13 -62.62 -9.40
CA LEU A 876 -39.04 -63.03 -10.49
C LEU A 876 -40.48 -62.49 -10.35
N LYS A 877 -40.79 -61.71 -9.31
CA LYS A 877 -42.14 -61.18 -9.04
C LYS A 877 -42.21 -59.65 -8.81
N LYS A 878 -41.22 -58.88 -9.23
CA LYS A 878 -41.29 -57.42 -9.29
C LYS A 878 -40.89 -56.91 -10.65
#